data_AF-A0A0W4ZJ06-F1
#
_entry.id   AF-A0A0W4ZJ06-F1
#
_cell.length_a   1.000
_cell.length_b   1.000
_cell.length_c   1.000
_cell.angle_alpha   90.00
_cell.angle_beta   90.00
_cell.angle_gamma   90.00
#
_symmetry.space_group_name_H-M   'P 1'
#
loop_
_entity.id
_entity.type
_entity.pdbx_description
1 polymer ?
#
loop_
_entity_poly.entity_id
_entity_poly.type
_entity_poly.pdbx_seq_one_letter_code
_entity_poly.pdbx_strand_id
1 'polypeptide(L)'
;MKVFAFAVLSTIPYVSLKKINTFESKKNLSLLNLKNYNPLIYPKLTSLLSKRSLASSVWSVILKDHISLYSLILGTSVNTEERCKSFLKELCKDVLRKLPGGSFSTRLLTMCGPNNILTYCYGLMTKKGDIGKSLLEKCNGIKTKLENFLNKKSSGKKDNKRLEVEDCENYQTLCNIFHGICYDFIDDLCFKFAERCYTKFRENYKNNILLKIVNTSFEKHQNCVENILKKCHCVTSFGPEFTESCFSVNETCQNYIKNAKQICPYLSSYIEDVFSGKPLYIIGYKESLSRNKCSLLSVCNYYLSLCDKQTVKNYCKIIEKECSTKSDSDMYFIKQLELGDCELTFKGINLTLFFSGEKLDGVLSPHKIPFLTPLLIYISSIQEANSSLEKKCKMFLENGCISHKGPFPNLDKYCKDNYTDECNKMDDRVKESCKNLNKTLWDLGLTSQNFWHILWNGTNNITMPQCQVFTEGCTYFNHTCNGIQELCKNLQTLCYGLGIKRYNLNDFWQKLQEKLPSGHFNIFNQQELSDSSNLYRYISELCANYGEDNEILFKWCLYPTPTQITSITNLFEKLIHNFLSRYNDLERDFNYTIDEQPSLAECAYYVSECNGLSGLFKDLSHNCTTLKNICIKSIGDGFGKF
;
A
#
# COMPACT_ATOMS: atom_id res chain seq x y z
N MET A 1 15.84 54.83 -25.78
CA MET A 1 15.57 54.35 -24.40
C MET A 1 14.81 53.04 -24.50
N LYS A 2 15.42 51.94 -24.02
CA LYS A 2 15.02 50.56 -24.28
C LYS A 2 13.92 50.07 -23.32
N VAL A 3 13.02 49.29 -23.92
CA VAL A 3 11.97 48.39 -23.43
C VAL A 3 12.53 47.24 -22.56
N PHE A 4 11.75 46.70 -21.61
CA PHE A 4 11.62 45.26 -21.20
C PHE A 4 10.51 45.16 -20.13
N ALA A 5 9.27 44.75 -20.45
CA ALA A 5 8.72 43.40 -20.67
C ALA A 5 8.59 42.53 -19.39
N PHE A 6 7.35 42.40 -18.92
CA PHE A 6 6.86 41.37 -17.98
C PHE A 6 6.97 39.99 -18.64
N ALA A 7 7.68 39.06 -18.02
CA ALA A 7 7.73 37.66 -18.40
C ALA A 7 7.49 36.76 -17.18
N VAL A 8 6.41 36.00 -17.29
CA VAL A 8 5.99 34.77 -16.62
C VAL A 8 7.14 34.00 -15.93
N LEU A 9 7.05 33.84 -14.61
CA LEU A 9 7.82 32.85 -13.83
C LEU A 9 7.14 31.48 -13.97
N SER A 10 7.35 30.83 -15.11
CA SER A 10 7.10 29.40 -15.35
C SER A 10 8.46 28.72 -15.57
N THR A 11 9.29 28.73 -14.54
CA THR A 11 10.58 28.03 -14.52
C THR A 11 10.90 27.59 -13.09
N ILE A 12 10.18 26.60 -12.57
CA ILE A 12 10.78 25.66 -11.62
C ILE A 12 11.33 24.53 -12.49
N PRO A 13 12.66 24.41 -12.64
CA PRO A 13 13.23 23.29 -13.37
C PRO A 13 13.00 22.02 -12.55
N TYR A 14 12.35 21.03 -13.17
CA TYR A 14 12.45 19.62 -12.80
C TYR A 14 13.93 19.14 -12.78
N VAL A 15 14.86 19.94 -13.32
CA VAL A 15 16.31 19.86 -13.12
C VAL A 15 16.70 20.51 -11.77
N SER A 16 16.20 19.95 -10.68
CA SER A 16 16.80 20.06 -9.35
C SER A 16 16.41 18.86 -8.50
N LEU A 17 16.83 17.69 -8.99
CA LEU A 17 17.50 16.65 -8.18
C LEU A 17 18.78 17.22 -7.52
N LYS A 18 18.72 18.44 -6.97
CA LYS A 18 19.83 19.10 -6.29
C LYS A 18 19.85 18.56 -4.87
N LYS A 19 20.70 17.55 -4.68
CA LYS A 19 21.20 17.08 -3.39
C LYS A 19 20.10 16.83 -2.36
N ILE A 20 19.66 15.58 -2.27
CA ILE A 20 19.37 15.01 -0.95
C ILE A 20 20.69 15.10 -0.17
N ASN A 21 20.89 16.24 0.49
CA ASN A 21 21.99 16.42 1.42
C ASN A 21 21.70 15.52 2.62
N THR A 22 22.52 14.49 2.80
CA THR A 22 22.75 13.89 4.12
C THR A 22 23.29 15.00 5.03
N PHE A 23 22.41 15.73 5.72
CA PHE A 23 22.80 16.77 6.65
C PHE A 23 22.60 16.26 8.07
N GLU A 24 23.71 16.01 8.75
CA GLU A 24 23.77 15.80 10.20
C GLU A 24 23.29 17.07 10.90
N SER A 25 22.19 16.96 11.64
CA SER A 25 21.70 18.04 12.49
C SER A 25 22.44 18.05 13.83
N LYS A 26 23.39 18.98 13.98
CA LYS A 26 23.83 19.51 15.28
C LYS A 26 23.15 20.85 15.50
N LYS A 27 22.15 20.91 16.40
CA LYS A 27 22.04 21.95 17.45
C LYS A 27 20.78 21.85 18.32
N ASN A 28 21.05 21.71 19.61
CA ASN A 28 20.41 22.30 20.80
C ASN A 28 19.17 23.18 20.57
N LEU A 29 18.03 22.73 21.08
CA LEU A 29 16.84 23.55 21.30
C LEU A 29 16.57 23.69 22.80
N SER A 30 16.53 24.94 23.25
CA SER A 30 16.15 25.37 24.59
C SER A 30 14.64 25.43 24.75
N LEU A 31 14.18 24.78 25.83
CA LEU A 31 12.87 24.79 26.47
C LEU A 31 12.08 26.10 26.38
N LEU A 32 10.79 26.00 26.05
CA LEU A 32 9.75 26.85 26.63
C LEU A 32 8.47 26.05 26.92
N ASN A 33 8.06 26.15 28.19
CA ASN A 33 6.83 25.63 28.79
C ASN A 33 5.59 26.18 28.08
N LEU A 34 4.55 25.35 27.92
CA LEU A 34 3.16 25.79 28.05
C LEU A 34 2.26 24.63 28.50
N LYS A 35 1.65 24.86 29.66
CA LYS A 35 0.67 24.02 30.35
C LYS A 35 -0.69 24.08 29.65
N ASN A 36 -1.47 23.01 29.86
CA ASN A 36 -2.90 22.85 29.60
C ASN A 36 -3.29 22.36 28.20
N TYR A 37 -3.33 21.04 28.02
CA TYR A 37 -4.24 20.41 27.07
C TYR A 37 -4.90 19.19 27.72
N ASN A 38 -6.21 19.12 27.60
CA ASN A 38 -7.11 18.23 28.34
C ASN A 38 -7.37 16.95 27.50
N PRO A 39 -6.92 15.74 27.90
CA PRO A 39 -7.05 14.54 27.10
C PRO A 39 -8.25 13.72 27.57
N LEU A 40 -9.45 14.12 27.16
CA LEU A 40 -10.64 13.31 27.38
C LEU A 40 -11.50 13.33 26.11
N ILE A 41 -11.31 12.33 25.25
CA ILE A 41 -12.32 11.57 24.51
C ILE A 41 -11.58 10.38 23.86
N TYR A 42 -11.57 9.24 24.56
CA TYR A 42 -11.35 7.92 23.96
C TYR A 42 -12.27 6.94 24.70
N PRO A 43 -13.37 6.47 24.10
CA PRO A 43 -14.11 5.37 24.68
C PRO A 43 -13.38 4.04 24.37
N LYS A 44 -13.13 3.29 25.44
CA LYS A 44 -12.87 1.85 25.52
C LYS A 44 -13.31 1.08 24.26
N LEU A 45 -12.36 0.70 23.41
CA LEU A 45 -12.57 -0.19 22.27
C LEU A 45 -11.99 -1.57 22.58
N THR A 46 -12.68 -2.33 23.45
CA THR A 46 -12.39 -3.76 23.63
C THR A 46 -13.49 -4.59 22.98
N SER A 47 -13.07 -5.57 22.18
CA SER A 47 -13.87 -6.56 21.44
C SER A 47 -14.67 -6.01 20.25
N LEU A 48 -14.03 -6.01 19.08
CA LEU A 48 -14.61 -6.33 17.76
C LEU A 48 -13.51 -6.05 16.74
N LEU A 49 -12.65 -7.05 16.57
CA LEU A 49 -11.80 -7.16 15.39
C LEU A 49 -12.69 -6.88 14.18
N SER A 50 -12.30 -5.90 13.37
CA SER A 50 -12.72 -5.80 11.98
C SER A 50 -12.73 -7.22 11.42
N LYS A 51 -13.87 -7.70 10.90
CA LYS A 51 -13.95 -9.00 10.22
C LYS A 51 -13.11 -9.05 8.92
N ARG A 52 -12.48 -7.93 8.54
CA ARG A 52 -11.25 -7.89 7.74
C ARG A 52 -10.02 -7.87 8.65
N SER A 53 -9.89 -8.83 9.56
CA SER A 53 -8.59 -9.00 10.22
C SER A 53 -7.67 -9.50 9.11
N LEU A 54 -6.51 -8.88 8.99
CA LEU A 54 -5.44 -9.21 8.04
C LEU A 54 -5.00 -10.68 8.05
N ALA A 55 -5.58 -11.53 8.90
CA ALA A 55 -5.43 -12.96 8.78
C ALA A 55 -6.12 -13.39 7.49
N SER A 56 -5.32 -13.54 6.43
CA SER A 56 -5.62 -14.45 5.35
C SER A 56 -6.35 -15.69 5.89
N SER A 57 -7.37 -16.17 5.19
CA SER A 57 -8.06 -17.41 5.56
C SER A 57 -7.06 -18.56 5.80
N VAL A 58 -5.94 -18.58 5.05
CA VAL A 58 -4.87 -19.59 5.21
C VAL A 58 -4.11 -19.49 6.53
N TRP A 59 -4.07 -18.32 7.17
CA TRP A 59 -3.30 -18.11 8.40
C TRP A 59 -3.74 -19.07 9.52
N SER A 60 -5.04 -19.31 9.63
CA SER A 60 -5.60 -20.28 10.60
C SER A 60 -5.11 -21.72 10.39
N VAL A 61 -4.84 -22.11 9.15
CA VAL A 61 -4.28 -23.42 8.79
C VAL A 61 -2.78 -23.44 9.03
N ILE A 62 -2.09 -22.34 8.73
CA ILE A 62 -0.66 -22.19 9.00
C ILE A 62 -0.35 -22.34 10.49
N LEU A 63 -1.14 -21.73 11.38
CA LEU A 63 -0.94 -21.85 12.83
C LEU A 63 -1.04 -23.30 13.37
N LYS A 64 -1.67 -24.21 12.61
CA LYS A 64 -1.78 -25.63 12.95
C LYS A 64 -0.74 -26.49 12.26
N ASP A 65 -0.08 -25.96 11.23
CA ASP A 65 0.91 -26.70 10.43
C ASP A 65 2.33 -26.36 10.88
N HIS A 66 2.95 -27.31 11.59
CA HIS A 66 4.31 -27.12 12.10
C HIS A 66 5.33 -26.81 11.00
N ILE A 67 5.23 -27.41 9.82
CA ILE A 67 6.19 -27.17 8.72
C ILE A 67 6.13 -25.71 8.28
N SER A 68 4.93 -25.15 8.10
CA SER A 68 4.71 -23.74 7.78
C SER A 68 5.23 -22.82 8.90
N LEU A 69 4.98 -23.14 10.17
CA LEU A 69 5.49 -22.35 11.29
C LEU A 69 7.02 -22.35 11.38
N TYR A 70 7.68 -23.52 11.24
CA TYR A 70 9.13 -23.56 11.21
C TYR A 70 9.67 -22.80 9.99
N SER A 71 8.97 -22.85 8.85
CA SER A 71 9.37 -22.11 7.65
C SER A 71 9.31 -20.60 7.85
N LEU A 72 8.24 -20.13 8.51
CA LEU A 72 8.07 -18.75 8.91
C LEU A 72 9.17 -18.26 9.87
N ILE A 73 9.50 -19.09 10.87
CA ILE A 73 10.46 -18.78 11.93
C ILE A 73 11.90 -18.69 11.39
N LEU A 74 12.29 -19.62 10.54
CA LEU A 74 13.67 -19.72 10.04
C LEU A 74 13.97 -18.67 8.98
N GLY A 75 12.98 -18.33 8.15
CA GLY A 75 13.08 -17.29 7.13
C GLY A 75 14.26 -17.49 6.16
N THR A 76 14.83 -16.40 5.65
CA THR A 76 15.97 -16.40 4.72
C THR A 76 17.34 -16.47 5.42
N SER A 77 17.39 -16.21 6.73
CA SER A 77 18.63 -16.07 7.51
C SER A 77 19.29 -17.40 7.87
N VAL A 78 18.55 -18.51 7.75
CA VAL A 78 18.99 -19.83 8.15
C VAL A 78 19.00 -20.77 6.94
N ASN A 79 20.19 -21.09 6.46
CA ASN A 79 20.40 -21.88 5.24
C ASN A 79 21.14 -23.21 5.45
N THR A 80 21.47 -23.56 6.70
CA THR A 80 22.08 -24.85 7.04
C THR A 80 21.39 -25.49 8.23
N GLU A 81 21.51 -26.81 8.34
CA GLU A 81 20.95 -27.59 9.44
C GLU A 81 21.53 -27.17 10.79
N GLU A 82 22.84 -26.91 10.86
CA GLU A 82 23.52 -26.46 12.08
C GLU A 82 23.03 -25.08 12.52
N ARG A 83 22.91 -24.14 11.58
CA ARG A 83 22.37 -22.80 11.84
C ARG A 83 20.93 -22.88 12.32
N CYS A 84 20.12 -23.76 11.72
CA CYS A 84 18.75 -24.00 12.14
C CYS A 84 18.67 -24.50 13.57
N LYS A 85 19.50 -25.50 13.91
CA LYS A 85 19.56 -26.06 15.26
C LYS A 85 20.00 -25.02 16.28
N SER A 86 21.03 -24.21 15.98
CA SER A 86 21.50 -23.15 16.88
C SER A 86 20.41 -22.11 17.11
N PHE A 87 19.83 -21.62 16.01
CA PHE A 87 18.79 -20.61 16.01
C PHE A 87 17.60 -21.03 16.87
N LEU A 88 17.05 -22.23 16.65
CA LEU A 88 15.88 -22.69 17.40
C LEU A 88 16.21 -22.94 18.87
N LYS A 89 17.40 -23.45 19.19
CA LYS A 89 17.83 -23.62 20.59
C LYS A 89 17.90 -22.28 21.32
N GLU A 90 18.49 -21.27 20.69
CA GLU A 90 18.59 -19.91 21.22
C GLU A 90 17.21 -19.27 21.36
N LEU A 91 16.35 -19.36 20.34
CA LEU A 91 14.96 -18.87 20.39
C LEU A 91 14.20 -19.48 21.58
N CYS A 92 14.28 -20.81 21.75
CA CYS A 92 13.61 -21.54 22.81
C CYS A 92 14.17 -21.26 24.21
N LYS A 93 15.46 -20.95 24.32
CA LYS A 93 16.13 -20.69 25.61
C LYS A 93 15.98 -19.24 26.04
N ASP A 94 16.18 -18.29 25.13
CA ASP A 94 16.46 -16.90 25.46
C ASP A 94 15.29 -15.96 25.19
N VAL A 95 14.50 -16.21 24.15
CA VAL A 95 13.34 -15.38 23.78
C VAL A 95 12.09 -15.91 24.49
N LEU A 96 11.83 -17.21 24.34
CA LEU A 96 10.57 -17.79 24.79
C LEU A 96 10.38 -17.77 26.30
N ARG A 97 11.46 -17.95 27.08
CA ARG A 97 11.42 -17.88 28.55
C ARG A 97 11.15 -16.47 29.09
N LYS A 98 11.37 -15.44 28.27
CA LYS A 98 11.17 -14.03 28.65
C LYS A 98 9.80 -13.50 28.24
N LEU A 99 9.11 -14.19 27.33
CA LEU A 99 7.75 -13.83 26.95
C LEU A 99 6.75 -14.25 28.02
N PRO A 100 5.76 -13.41 28.36
CA PRO A 100 4.68 -13.82 29.25
C PRO A 100 3.83 -14.93 28.60
N GLY A 101 3.05 -15.62 29.43
CA GLY A 101 2.09 -16.61 28.95
C GLY A 101 1.03 -15.98 28.05
N GLY A 102 0.80 -16.59 26.90
CA GLY A 102 -0.16 -16.16 25.88
C GLY A 102 -0.26 -17.17 24.75
N SER A 103 -1.12 -16.92 23.75
CA SER A 103 -1.31 -17.84 22.62
C SER A 103 -0.02 -18.02 21.82
N PHE A 104 0.65 -16.91 21.49
CA PHE A 104 1.91 -16.89 20.74
C PHE A 104 3.04 -17.64 21.45
N SER A 105 3.25 -17.37 22.75
CA SER A 105 4.30 -18.07 23.51
C SER A 105 3.98 -19.55 23.70
N THR A 106 2.71 -19.90 23.93
CA THR A 106 2.26 -21.30 23.98
C THR A 106 2.55 -22.03 22.68
N ARG A 107 2.31 -21.40 21.52
CA ARG A 107 2.59 -21.97 20.21
C ARG A 107 4.07 -22.22 20.00
N LEU A 108 4.92 -21.24 20.28
CA LEU A 108 6.36 -21.40 20.17
C LEU A 108 6.87 -22.51 21.11
N LEU A 109 6.31 -22.67 22.31
CA LEU A 109 6.67 -23.76 23.23
C LEU A 109 6.45 -25.14 22.63
N THR A 110 5.38 -25.35 21.86
CA THR A 110 5.14 -26.64 21.18
C THR A 110 6.24 -27.02 20.19
N MET A 111 7.02 -26.03 19.73
CA MET A 111 8.08 -26.20 18.75
C MET A 111 9.47 -26.42 19.39
N CYS A 112 9.59 -26.27 20.71
CA CYS A 112 10.87 -26.28 21.42
C CYS A 112 11.32 -27.66 21.93
N GLY A 113 10.65 -28.74 21.52
CA GLY A 113 11.08 -30.10 21.84
C GLY A 113 12.43 -30.43 21.17
N PRO A 114 13.42 -31.00 21.88
CA PRO A 114 14.74 -31.28 21.31
C PRO A 114 14.67 -32.22 20.10
N ASN A 115 13.80 -33.23 20.15
CA ASN A 115 13.54 -34.12 19.01
C ASN A 115 12.90 -33.37 17.84
N ASN A 116 11.95 -32.46 18.11
CA ASN A 116 11.31 -31.65 17.07
C ASN A 116 12.35 -30.78 16.35
N ILE A 117 13.21 -30.07 17.08
CA ILE A 117 14.26 -29.23 16.49
C ILE A 117 15.15 -30.05 15.55
N LEU A 118 15.62 -31.23 15.99
CA LEU A 118 16.47 -32.08 15.15
C LEU A 118 15.73 -32.53 13.89
N THR A 119 14.51 -33.06 14.04
CA THR A 119 13.72 -33.64 12.94
C THR A 119 13.31 -32.56 11.92
N TYR A 120 12.84 -31.40 12.36
CA TYR A 120 12.42 -30.31 11.46
C TYR A 120 13.60 -29.62 10.79
N CYS A 121 14.70 -29.34 11.50
CA CYS A 121 15.89 -28.76 10.85
C CYS A 121 16.45 -29.68 9.78
N TYR A 122 16.60 -30.97 10.07
CA TYR A 122 17.05 -31.95 9.07
C TYR A 122 16.09 -31.99 7.88
N GLY A 123 14.78 -32.13 8.12
CA GLY A 123 13.78 -32.26 7.06
C GLY A 123 13.66 -31.04 6.16
N LEU A 124 13.66 -29.83 6.74
CA LEU A 124 13.53 -28.57 6.00
C LEU A 124 14.79 -28.24 5.20
N MET A 125 15.99 -28.42 5.80
CA MET A 125 17.25 -28.03 5.16
C MET A 125 17.73 -29.05 4.13
N THR A 126 17.55 -30.35 4.39
CA THR A 126 17.95 -31.40 3.44
C THR A 126 16.87 -31.70 2.40
N LYS A 127 15.63 -31.25 2.62
CA LYS A 127 14.44 -31.58 1.81
C LYS A 127 14.19 -33.10 1.72
N LYS A 128 14.59 -33.86 2.73
CA LYS A 128 14.42 -35.33 2.84
C LYS A 128 13.41 -35.75 3.92
N GLY A 129 13.02 -37.03 3.87
CA GLY A 129 12.03 -37.60 4.79
C GLY A 129 10.63 -37.03 4.57
N ASP A 130 9.72 -37.30 5.51
CA ASP A 130 8.32 -36.89 5.38
C ASP A 130 8.14 -35.36 5.46
N ILE A 131 8.95 -34.69 6.29
CA ILE A 131 8.97 -33.22 6.38
C ILE A 131 9.44 -32.61 5.06
N GLY A 132 10.54 -33.12 4.50
CA GLY A 132 11.06 -32.64 3.22
C GLY A 132 10.09 -32.85 2.06
N LYS A 133 9.44 -34.02 1.99
CA LYS A 133 8.39 -34.31 1.00
C LYS A 133 7.20 -33.36 1.15
N SER A 134 6.68 -33.18 2.36
CA SER A 134 5.56 -32.27 2.61
C SER A 134 5.91 -30.80 2.33
N LEU A 135 7.14 -30.37 2.64
CA LEU A 135 7.65 -29.05 2.26
C LEU A 135 7.67 -28.90 0.72
N LEU A 136 8.21 -29.88 -0.01
CA LEU A 136 8.26 -29.85 -1.46
C LEU A 136 6.85 -29.84 -2.08
N GLU A 137 5.92 -30.63 -1.55
CA GLU A 137 4.51 -30.60 -1.98
C GLU A 137 3.88 -29.21 -1.79
N LYS A 138 4.15 -28.53 -0.67
CA LYS A 138 3.69 -27.16 -0.42
C LYS A 138 4.36 -26.15 -1.34
N CYS A 139 5.70 -26.17 -1.47
CA CYS A 139 6.41 -25.27 -2.38
C CYS A 139 5.89 -25.43 -3.82
N ASN A 140 5.72 -26.67 -4.30
CA ASN A 140 5.21 -26.97 -5.63
C ASN A 140 3.74 -26.56 -5.78
N GLY A 141 2.91 -26.78 -4.77
CA GLY A 141 1.51 -26.35 -4.78
C GLY A 141 1.35 -24.84 -4.90
N ILE A 142 2.18 -24.09 -4.15
CA ILE A 142 2.27 -22.63 -4.26
C ILE A 142 2.75 -22.25 -5.67
N LYS A 143 3.88 -22.81 -6.12
CA LYS A 143 4.46 -22.56 -7.45
C LYS A 143 3.43 -22.73 -8.56
N THR A 144 2.78 -23.90 -8.64
CA THR A 144 1.76 -24.20 -9.65
C THR A 144 0.61 -23.20 -9.62
N LYS A 145 0.17 -22.77 -8.42
CA LYS A 145 -0.89 -21.78 -8.35
C LYS A 145 -0.43 -20.40 -8.82
N LEU A 146 0.74 -19.95 -8.41
CA LEU A 146 1.30 -18.67 -8.86
C LEU A 146 1.51 -18.67 -10.38
N GLU A 147 2.06 -19.75 -10.94
CA GLU A 147 2.17 -19.95 -12.39
C GLU A 147 0.81 -19.86 -13.08
N ASN A 148 -0.24 -20.48 -12.53
CA ASN A 148 -1.59 -20.38 -13.09
C ASN A 148 -2.14 -18.94 -13.06
N PHE A 149 -1.84 -18.16 -12.03
CA PHE A 149 -2.21 -16.75 -12.01
C PHE A 149 -1.43 -15.95 -13.05
N LEU A 150 -0.13 -16.23 -13.22
CA LEU A 150 0.78 -15.47 -14.07
C LEU A 150 0.68 -15.83 -15.57
N ASN A 151 0.50 -17.12 -15.90
CA ASN A 151 0.44 -17.66 -17.25
C ASN A 151 -0.94 -17.44 -17.89
N LYS A 152 -1.23 -16.19 -18.29
CA LYS A 152 -2.34 -15.89 -19.19
C LYS A 152 -1.82 -15.68 -20.61
N LYS A 153 -1.59 -16.77 -21.35
CA LYS A 153 -1.84 -16.74 -22.79
C LYS A 153 -3.34 -16.96 -22.99
N SER A 154 -3.96 -16.02 -23.69
CA SER A 154 -5.34 -15.95 -24.16
C SER A 154 -5.82 -17.27 -24.77
N SER A 155 -6.25 -18.24 -23.96
CA SER A 155 -6.91 -19.45 -24.44
C SER A 155 -8.39 -19.37 -24.08
N GLY A 156 -9.25 -19.32 -25.10
CA GLY A 156 -10.69 -19.11 -25.01
C GLY A 156 -11.47 -20.27 -24.40
N LYS A 157 -11.06 -20.81 -23.24
CA LYS A 157 -11.83 -21.79 -22.48
C LYS A 157 -12.35 -21.18 -21.17
N LYS A 158 -13.52 -21.69 -20.75
CA LYS A 158 -14.40 -21.23 -19.66
C LYS A 158 -13.78 -21.14 -18.26
N ASP A 159 -12.51 -21.48 -18.06
CA ASP A 159 -11.82 -21.50 -16.76
C ASP A 159 -10.83 -20.33 -16.57
N ASN A 160 -11.20 -19.13 -17.04
CA ASN A 160 -10.44 -17.91 -16.75
C ASN A 160 -10.66 -17.47 -15.31
N LYS A 161 -10.07 -18.16 -14.31
CA LYS A 161 -10.12 -17.65 -12.93
C LYS A 161 -9.42 -16.29 -12.90
N ARG A 162 -10.20 -15.23 -12.65
CA ARG A 162 -9.69 -13.87 -12.46
C ARG A 162 -8.99 -13.84 -11.10
N LEU A 163 -7.87 -13.11 -11.00
CA LEU A 163 -7.23 -12.88 -9.72
C LEU A 163 -8.21 -12.13 -8.80
N GLU A 164 -8.50 -12.69 -7.63
CA GLU A 164 -9.41 -12.13 -6.63
C GLU A 164 -8.64 -11.53 -5.45
N VAL A 165 -9.32 -10.71 -4.63
CA VAL A 165 -8.71 -10.13 -3.42
C VAL A 165 -8.31 -11.23 -2.42
N GLU A 166 -9.17 -12.24 -2.22
CA GLU A 166 -8.86 -13.39 -1.36
C GLU A 166 -7.66 -14.20 -1.87
N ASP A 167 -7.44 -14.25 -3.20
CA ASP A 167 -6.25 -14.90 -3.75
C ASP A 167 -4.98 -14.10 -3.38
N CYS A 168 -5.02 -12.76 -3.42
CA CYS A 168 -3.93 -11.91 -2.98
C CYS A 168 -3.65 -12.07 -1.49
N GLU A 169 -4.67 -11.99 -0.64
CA GLU A 169 -4.56 -12.20 0.82
C GLU A 169 -3.89 -13.57 1.11
N ASN A 170 -4.38 -14.65 0.53
CA ASN A 170 -3.89 -16.00 0.83
C ASN A 170 -2.50 -16.30 0.28
N TYR A 171 -2.25 -16.00 -0.99
CA TYR A 171 -1.00 -16.40 -1.62
C TYR A 171 0.15 -15.43 -1.30
N GLN A 172 -0.13 -14.19 -0.91
CA GLN A 172 0.90 -13.32 -0.34
C GLN A 172 1.34 -13.79 1.05
N THR A 173 0.41 -14.18 1.91
CA THR A 173 0.78 -14.79 3.21
C THR A 173 1.63 -16.04 3.01
N LEU A 174 1.27 -16.91 2.06
CA LEU A 174 2.08 -18.09 1.74
C LEU A 174 3.46 -17.72 1.18
N CYS A 175 3.54 -16.73 0.29
CA CYS A 175 4.82 -16.20 -0.18
C CYS A 175 5.66 -15.66 0.99
N ASN A 176 5.07 -14.90 1.90
CA ASN A 176 5.74 -14.38 3.10
C ASN A 176 6.33 -15.50 3.95
N ILE A 177 5.60 -16.61 4.15
CA ILE A 177 6.04 -17.73 4.97
C ILE A 177 7.14 -18.54 4.30
N PHE A 178 6.94 -18.89 3.03
CA PHE A 178 7.77 -19.87 2.35
C PHE A 178 8.90 -19.28 1.53
N HIS A 179 8.93 -17.96 1.29
CA HIS A 179 9.98 -17.33 0.48
C HIS A 179 11.40 -17.68 0.95
N GLY A 180 11.63 -17.79 2.28
CA GLY A 180 12.95 -18.14 2.82
C GLY A 180 13.41 -19.58 2.54
N ILE A 181 12.50 -20.55 2.61
CA ILE A 181 12.82 -21.99 2.49
C ILE A 181 12.60 -22.52 1.06
N CYS A 182 11.61 -21.97 0.34
CA CYS A 182 11.27 -22.32 -1.02
C CYS A 182 11.85 -21.32 -2.04
N TYR A 183 12.88 -20.53 -1.68
CA TYR A 183 13.42 -19.43 -2.49
C TYR A 183 13.61 -19.83 -3.97
N ASP A 184 14.32 -20.93 -4.23
CA ASP A 184 14.62 -21.44 -5.59
C ASP A 184 13.37 -21.82 -6.42
N PHE A 185 12.21 -21.98 -5.77
CA PHE A 185 10.98 -22.45 -6.41
C PHE A 185 9.98 -21.35 -6.69
N ILE A 186 9.86 -20.37 -5.79
CA ILE A 186 8.74 -19.42 -5.79
C ILE A 186 9.14 -17.96 -5.77
N ASP A 187 10.41 -17.59 -5.66
CA ASP A 187 10.80 -16.19 -5.44
C ASP A 187 10.32 -15.22 -6.54
N ASP A 188 10.76 -15.43 -7.78
CA ASP A 188 10.34 -14.64 -8.95
C ASP A 188 8.82 -14.66 -9.16
N LEU A 189 8.16 -15.80 -8.85
CA LEU A 189 6.71 -15.94 -8.97
C LEU A 189 5.98 -15.13 -7.90
N CYS A 190 6.44 -15.17 -6.65
CA CYS A 190 5.89 -14.40 -5.54
C CYS A 190 6.08 -12.91 -5.79
N PHE A 191 7.24 -12.51 -6.32
CA PHE A 191 7.51 -11.14 -6.73
C PHE A 191 6.51 -10.67 -7.80
N LYS A 192 6.39 -11.38 -8.91
CA LYS A 192 5.43 -11.05 -9.99
C LYS A 192 3.98 -11.09 -9.50
N PHE A 193 3.67 -11.97 -8.55
CA PHE A 193 2.33 -12.05 -7.97
C PHE A 193 2.01 -10.84 -7.08
N ALA A 194 2.98 -10.35 -6.30
CA ALA A 194 2.82 -9.15 -5.49
C ALA A 194 2.56 -7.91 -6.35
N GLU A 195 3.29 -7.74 -7.46
CA GLU A 195 3.01 -6.68 -8.45
C GLU A 195 1.58 -6.75 -8.96
N ARG A 196 1.12 -7.94 -9.39
CA ARG A 196 -0.26 -8.11 -9.86
C ARG A 196 -1.31 -7.80 -8.82
N CYS A 197 -1.04 -8.11 -7.56
CA CYS A 197 -1.94 -7.77 -6.47
C CYS A 197 -1.99 -6.27 -6.22
N TYR A 198 -0.84 -5.58 -6.22
CA TYR A 198 -0.78 -4.12 -6.15
C TYR A 198 -1.64 -3.49 -7.26
N THR A 199 -1.41 -3.88 -8.53
CA THR A 199 -2.21 -3.41 -9.66
C THR A 199 -3.70 -3.72 -9.47
N LYS A 200 -4.03 -4.93 -9.01
CA LYS A 200 -5.40 -5.37 -8.78
C LYS A 200 -6.12 -4.53 -7.72
N PHE A 201 -5.45 -4.19 -6.62
CA PHE A 201 -6.00 -3.33 -5.58
C PHE A 201 -6.25 -1.92 -6.11
N ARG A 202 -5.23 -1.29 -6.74
CA ARG A 202 -5.37 0.06 -7.33
C ARG A 202 -6.48 0.11 -8.39
N GLU A 203 -6.56 -0.88 -9.28
CA GLU A 203 -7.66 -1.00 -10.24
C GLU A 203 -9.03 -1.10 -9.57
N ASN A 204 -9.17 -1.92 -8.52
CA ASN A 204 -10.43 -2.06 -7.80
C ASN A 204 -10.86 -0.75 -7.15
N TYR A 205 -9.93 -0.03 -6.51
CA TYR A 205 -10.20 1.25 -5.86
C TYR A 205 -10.60 2.32 -6.87
N LYS A 206 -9.81 2.48 -7.94
CA LYS A 206 -10.13 3.35 -9.07
C LYS A 206 -11.52 3.09 -9.61
N ASN A 207 -11.77 1.84 -9.96
CA ASN A 207 -13.01 1.43 -10.58
C ASN A 207 -14.22 1.63 -9.65
N ASN A 208 -14.09 1.32 -8.36
CA ASN A 208 -15.15 1.57 -7.38
C ASN A 208 -15.55 3.06 -7.33
N ILE A 209 -14.57 3.96 -7.26
CA ILE A 209 -14.83 5.40 -7.23
C ILE A 209 -15.44 5.89 -8.55
N LEU A 210 -14.79 5.61 -9.68
CA LEU A 210 -15.27 6.08 -10.98
C LEU A 210 -16.68 5.60 -11.30
N LEU A 211 -17.03 4.35 -10.96
CA LEU A 211 -18.39 3.86 -11.18
C LEU A 211 -19.44 4.54 -10.29
N LYS A 212 -19.12 4.78 -9.01
CA LYS A 212 -20.04 5.49 -8.10
C LYS A 212 -20.26 6.93 -8.52
N ILE A 213 -19.21 7.57 -9.05
CA ILE A 213 -19.24 8.92 -9.61
C ILE A 213 -20.21 9.02 -10.80
N VAL A 214 -20.28 7.99 -11.66
CA VAL A 214 -21.20 7.98 -12.82
C VAL A 214 -22.67 7.90 -12.40
N ASN A 215 -22.98 7.28 -11.26
CA ASN A 215 -24.30 7.22 -10.59
C ASN A 215 -25.52 6.99 -11.52
N THR A 216 -25.33 6.31 -12.64
CA THR A 216 -26.36 6.03 -13.66
C THR A 216 -26.08 4.68 -14.31
N SER A 217 -27.10 4.01 -14.84
CA SER A 217 -26.90 2.77 -15.57
C SER A 217 -26.02 3.05 -16.80
N PHE A 218 -24.97 2.25 -17.00
CA PHE A 218 -24.04 2.33 -18.15
C PHE A 218 -24.69 1.93 -19.48
N GLU A 219 -26.02 2.01 -19.58
CA GLU A 219 -26.77 1.62 -20.77
C GLU A 219 -26.36 2.42 -22.00
N LYS A 220 -25.86 3.66 -21.80
CA LYS A 220 -25.34 4.51 -22.87
C LYS A 220 -23.91 4.91 -22.61
N HIS A 221 -23.02 4.51 -23.53
CA HIS A 221 -21.60 4.87 -23.55
C HIS A 221 -21.36 6.37 -23.38
N GLN A 222 -22.16 7.21 -24.07
CA GLN A 222 -22.03 8.67 -24.00
C GLN A 222 -22.27 9.23 -22.58
N ASN A 223 -23.24 8.71 -21.83
CA ASN A 223 -23.51 9.16 -20.47
C ASN A 223 -22.33 8.87 -19.54
N CYS A 224 -21.68 7.71 -19.71
CA CYS A 224 -20.46 7.38 -18.98
C CYS A 224 -19.35 8.41 -19.27
N VAL A 225 -19.13 8.71 -20.56
CA VAL A 225 -18.09 9.65 -20.99
C VAL A 225 -18.32 11.04 -20.38
N GLU A 226 -19.53 11.58 -20.53
CA GLU A 226 -19.86 12.91 -20.03
C GLU A 226 -19.78 13.02 -18.49
N ASN A 227 -20.23 11.98 -17.78
CA ASN A 227 -20.24 11.98 -16.31
C ASN A 227 -18.83 11.85 -15.72
N ILE A 228 -17.96 11.01 -16.31
CA ILE A 228 -16.58 10.87 -15.84
C ILE A 228 -15.82 12.17 -16.13
N LEU A 229 -15.87 12.71 -17.35
CA LEU A 229 -15.15 13.94 -17.71
C LEU A 229 -15.49 15.11 -16.78
N LYS A 230 -16.78 15.36 -16.52
CA LYS A 230 -17.21 16.46 -15.62
C LYS A 230 -16.62 16.37 -14.22
N LYS A 231 -16.29 15.17 -13.75
CA LYS A 231 -15.88 14.88 -12.37
C LYS A 231 -14.39 14.52 -12.25
N CYS A 232 -13.66 14.47 -13.36
CA CYS A 232 -12.26 14.04 -13.40
C CYS A 232 -11.34 14.92 -12.55
N HIS A 233 -11.54 16.24 -12.55
CA HIS A 233 -10.74 17.17 -11.75
C HIS A 233 -10.73 16.83 -10.24
N CYS A 234 -11.75 16.13 -9.75
CA CYS A 234 -11.85 15.72 -8.36
C CYS A 234 -11.06 14.45 -8.02
N VAL A 235 -10.73 13.62 -9.01
CA VAL A 235 -10.17 12.27 -8.78
C VAL A 235 -8.80 12.04 -9.38
N THR A 236 -8.32 12.91 -10.27
CA THR A 236 -6.98 12.81 -10.87
C THR A 236 -5.86 12.86 -9.84
N SER A 237 -6.11 13.48 -8.67
CA SER A 237 -5.19 13.50 -7.53
C SER A 237 -5.14 12.21 -6.72
N PHE A 238 -5.99 11.21 -6.99
CA PHE A 238 -5.97 9.94 -6.24
C PHE A 238 -4.89 8.99 -6.75
N GLY A 239 -4.32 9.28 -7.92
CA GLY A 239 -3.18 8.57 -8.48
C GLY A 239 -3.13 8.61 -9.99
N PRO A 240 -2.00 8.15 -10.57
CA PRO A 240 -1.80 8.19 -12.00
C PRO A 240 -2.84 7.36 -12.75
N GLU A 241 -3.32 6.24 -12.21
CA GLU A 241 -4.32 5.41 -12.89
C GLU A 241 -5.69 6.11 -13.04
N PHE A 242 -6.02 7.05 -12.15
CA PHE A 242 -7.20 7.90 -12.27
C PHE A 242 -6.99 8.93 -13.38
N THR A 243 -5.80 9.53 -13.42
CA THR A 243 -5.37 10.43 -14.49
C THR A 243 -5.45 9.76 -15.87
N GLU A 244 -4.89 8.55 -16.01
CA GLU A 244 -4.98 7.78 -17.25
C GLU A 244 -6.42 7.47 -17.66
N SER A 245 -7.28 7.12 -16.70
CA SER A 245 -8.69 6.79 -16.98
C SER A 245 -9.51 8.03 -17.34
N CYS A 246 -9.15 9.19 -16.78
CA CYS A 246 -9.72 10.49 -17.09
C CYS A 246 -9.26 11.04 -18.44
N PHE A 247 -8.05 10.70 -18.87
CA PHE A 247 -7.56 11.02 -20.20
C PHE A 247 -8.21 10.10 -21.25
N SER A 248 -8.16 8.79 -21.02
CA SER A 248 -8.72 7.76 -21.90
C SER A 248 -10.16 7.38 -21.52
N VAL A 249 -11.02 8.37 -21.27
CA VAL A 249 -12.41 8.13 -20.79
C VAL A 249 -13.20 7.24 -21.75
N ASN A 250 -13.02 7.43 -23.06
CA ASN A 250 -13.72 6.64 -24.07
C ASN A 250 -13.38 5.14 -23.92
N GLU A 251 -12.09 4.81 -23.81
CA GLU A 251 -11.66 3.43 -23.59
C GLU A 251 -12.10 2.90 -22.22
N THR A 252 -12.00 3.72 -21.18
CA THR A 252 -12.43 3.40 -19.82
C THR A 252 -13.91 2.98 -19.78
N CYS A 253 -14.78 3.77 -20.40
CA CYS A 253 -16.22 3.50 -20.49
C CYS A 253 -16.52 2.23 -21.32
N GLN A 254 -15.83 2.03 -22.46
CA GLN A 254 -15.97 0.82 -23.26
C GLN A 254 -15.58 -0.43 -22.45
N ASN A 255 -14.47 -0.36 -21.70
CA ASN A 255 -14.00 -1.44 -20.84
C ASN A 255 -15.01 -1.75 -19.73
N TYR A 256 -15.64 -0.73 -19.11
CA TYR A 256 -16.71 -0.96 -18.13
C TYR A 256 -17.93 -1.66 -18.71
N ILE A 257 -18.42 -1.21 -19.87
CA ILE A 257 -19.56 -1.84 -20.54
C ILE A 257 -19.23 -3.29 -20.93
N LYS A 258 -18.03 -3.54 -21.45
CA LYS A 258 -17.57 -4.89 -21.80
C LYS A 258 -17.46 -5.80 -20.57
N ASN A 259 -16.86 -5.32 -19.49
CA ASN A 259 -16.73 -6.07 -18.25
C ASN A 259 -18.08 -6.39 -17.62
N ALA A 260 -19.02 -5.44 -17.63
CA ALA A 260 -20.38 -5.65 -17.15
C ALA A 260 -21.07 -6.79 -17.93
N LYS A 261 -21.04 -6.74 -19.27
CA LYS A 261 -21.62 -7.78 -20.14
C LYS A 261 -21.03 -9.17 -19.86
N GLN A 262 -19.74 -9.24 -19.56
CA GLN A 262 -19.06 -10.51 -19.30
C GLN A 262 -19.38 -11.08 -17.91
N ILE A 263 -19.51 -10.23 -16.88
CA ILE A 263 -19.50 -10.68 -15.48
C ILE A 263 -20.89 -10.72 -14.87
N CYS A 264 -21.77 -9.79 -15.21
CA CYS A 264 -23.13 -9.74 -14.66
C CYS A 264 -23.94 -11.04 -14.82
N PRO A 265 -23.80 -11.83 -15.92
CA PRO A 265 -24.48 -13.12 -16.03
C PRO A 265 -24.12 -14.10 -14.91
N TYR A 266 -22.85 -14.14 -14.49
CA TYR A 266 -22.30 -15.15 -13.57
C TYR A 266 -22.14 -14.66 -12.12
N LEU A 267 -22.24 -13.35 -11.88
CA LEU A 267 -21.98 -12.73 -10.59
C LEU A 267 -22.83 -13.31 -9.44
N SER A 268 -24.13 -13.57 -9.68
CA SER A 268 -25.01 -14.16 -8.66
C SER A 268 -24.52 -15.53 -8.21
N SER A 269 -24.22 -16.42 -9.17
CA SER A 269 -23.67 -17.75 -8.89
C SER A 269 -22.32 -17.67 -8.16
N TYR A 270 -21.46 -16.73 -8.56
CA TYR A 270 -20.17 -16.53 -7.91
C TYR A 270 -20.32 -16.11 -6.45
N ILE A 271 -21.21 -15.16 -6.15
CA ILE A 271 -21.48 -14.74 -4.77
C ILE A 271 -22.13 -15.88 -3.97
N GLU A 272 -23.10 -16.59 -4.56
CA GLU A 272 -23.73 -17.77 -3.95
C GLU A 272 -22.72 -18.89 -3.63
N ASP A 273 -21.72 -19.10 -4.48
CA ASP A 273 -20.65 -20.07 -4.22
C ASP A 273 -19.80 -19.70 -2.99
N VAL A 274 -19.59 -18.40 -2.73
CA VAL A 274 -18.91 -17.94 -1.51
C VAL A 274 -19.82 -18.07 -0.29
N PHE A 275 -21.11 -17.78 -0.44
CA PHE A 275 -22.09 -17.84 0.66
C PHE A 275 -22.49 -19.27 1.06
N SER A 276 -22.49 -20.21 0.11
CA SER A 276 -22.78 -21.63 0.33
C SER A 276 -21.71 -22.34 1.17
N GLY A 277 -20.61 -21.66 1.51
CA GLY A 277 -19.57 -22.21 2.37
C GLY A 277 -18.73 -23.30 1.69
N LYS A 278 -18.71 -23.33 0.35
CA LYS A 278 -17.86 -24.27 -0.39
C LYS A 278 -16.41 -24.12 0.07
N PRO A 279 -15.77 -25.20 0.56
CA PRO A 279 -14.42 -25.15 1.07
C PRO A 279 -13.43 -24.73 -0.02
N LEU A 280 -12.54 -23.80 0.31
CA LEU A 280 -11.38 -23.47 -0.52
C LEU A 280 -10.24 -24.42 -0.14
N TYR A 281 -9.71 -25.15 -1.12
CA TYR A 281 -8.56 -26.02 -0.92
C TYR A 281 -7.30 -25.34 -1.44
N ILE A 282 -6.27 -25.27 -0.60
CA ILE A 282 -4.94 -24.83 -1.00
C ILE A 282 -4.07 -26.07 -1.20
N ILE A 283 -3.48 -26.18 -2.39
CA ILE A 283 -2.61 -27.30 -2.74
C ILE A 283 -1.44 -27.34 -1.74
N GLY A 284 -1.18 -28.53 -1.20
CA GLY A 284 -0.19 -28.75 -0.13
C GLY A 284 -0.77 -28.70 1.29
N TYR A 285 -2.06 -28.39 1.44
CA TYR A 285 -2.77 -28.45 2.73
C TYR A 285 -3.96 -29.41 2.67
N LYS A 286 -4.16 -30.17 3.75
CA LYS A 286 -5.30 -31.10 3.89
C LYS A 286 -6.55 -30.42 4.42
N GLU A 287 -6.38 -29.38 5.24
CA GLU A 287 -7.49 -28.61 5.80
C GLU A 287 -8.11 -27.71 4.73
N SER A 288 -9.44 -27.72 4.66
CA SER A 288 -10.21 -26.78 3.85
C SER A 288 -10.37 -25.44 4.56
N LEU A 289 -10.36 -24.36 3.78
CA LEU A 289 -10.59 -23.00 4.25
C LEU A 289 -12.04 -22.58 4.04
N SER A 290 -12.58 -21.86 5.02
CA SER A 290 -13.78 -21.07 4.80
C SER A 290 -13.41 -19.83 3.98
N ARG A 291 -14.21 -19.52 2.97
CA ARG A 291 -13.99 -18.33 2.16
C ARG A 291 -14.30 -17.05 2.95
N ASN A 292 -13.46 -16.04 2.80
CA ASN A 292 -13.66 -14.74 3.41
C ASN A 292 -14.73 -13.97 2.63
N LYS A 293 -15.96 -13.88 3.17
CA LYS A 293 -17.05 -13.10 2.56
C LYS A 293 -16.68 -11.63 2.34
N CYS A 294 -15.82 -11.05 3.17
CA CYS A 294 -15.41 -9.65 3.07
C CYS A 294 -14.44 -9.36 1.91
N SER A 295 -13.85 -10.40 1.31
CA SER A 295 -13.11 -10.27 0.05
C SER A 295 -14.02 -9.85 -1.12
N LEU A 296 -15.33 -10.16 -1.03
CA LEU A 296 -16.33 -9.77 -2.02
C LEU A 296 -16.78 -8.32 -1.90
N LEU A 297 -16.33 -7.56 -0.89
CA LEU A 297 -16.75 -6.17 -0.71
C LEU A 297 -16.39 -5.30 -1.92
N SER A 298 -15.20 -5.51 -2.51
CA SER A 298 -14.78 -4.79 -3.73
C SER A 298 -15.61 -5.20 -4.95
N VAL A 299 -15.91 -6.49 -5.08
CA VAL A 299 -16.79 -7.07 -6.11
C VAL A 299 -18.19 -6.46 -6.00
N CYS A 300 -18.75 -6.39 -4.80
CA CYS A 300 -20.04 -5.78 -4.54
C CYS A 300 -20.04 -4.29 -4.91
N ASN A 301 -19.08 -3.53 -4.39
CA ASN A 301 -18.96 -2.10 -4.70
C ASN A 301 -18.83 -1.82 -6.21
N TYR A 302 -18.07 -2.64 -6.94
CA TYR A 302 -17.85 -2.49 -8.36
C TYR A 302 -19.07 -2.94 -9.19
N TYR A 303 -19.55 -4.16 -8.98
CA TYR A 303 -20.56 -4.74 -9.87
C TYR A 303 -22.00 -4.40 -9.50
N LEU A 304 -22.31 -3.94 -8.28
CA LEU A 304 -23.65 -3.41 -8.00
C LEU A 304 -23.99 -2.23 -8.92
N SER A 305 -22.99 -1.41 -9.23
CA SER A 305 -23.12 -0.26 -10.11
C SER A 305 -23.23 -0.66 -11.60
N LEU A 306 -22.85 -1.89 -11.95
CA LEU A 306 -22.83 -2.41 -13.32
C LEU A 306 -23.97 -3.39 -13.63
N CYS A 307 -24.46 -4.12 -12.62
CA CYS A 307 -25.35 -5.25 -12.78
C CYS A 307 -26.69 -4.98 -12.09
N ASP A 308 -27.77 -4.87 -12.85
CA ASP A 308 -29.11 -4.70 -12.29
C ASP A 308 -29.76 -6.06 -11.93
N LYS A 309 -29.23 -6.72 -10.89
CA LYS A 309 -29.78 -7.97 -10.37
C LYS A 309 -30.13 -7.84 -8.90
N GLN A 310 -31.42 -7.98 -8.56
CA GLN A 310 -31.90 -7.85 -7.18
C GLN A 310 -31.24 -8.84 -6.22
N THR A 311 -30.96 -10.07 -6.67
CA THR A 311 -30.26 -11.09 -5.88
C THR A 311 -28.85 -10.63 -5.48
N VAL A 312 -28.11 -10.02 -6.41
CA VAL A 312 -26.76 -9.46 -6.14
C VAL A 312 -26.86 -8.32 -5.13
N LYS A 313 -27.84 -7.42 -5.29
CA LYS A 313 -28.11 -6.33 -4.34
C LYS A 313 -28.34 -6.85 -2.92
N ASN A 314 -29.11 -7.93 -2.76
CA ASN A 314 -29.39 -8.50 -1.45
C ASN A 314 -28.14 -9.09 -0.79
N TYR A 315 -27.35 -9.90 -1.52
CA TYR A 315 -26.10 -10.45 -0.96
C TYR A 315 -25.09 -9.36 -0.61
N CYS A 316 -24.95 -8.34 -1.47
CA CYS A 316 -24.00 -7.28 -1.22
C CYS A 316 -24.38 -6.40 -0.04
N LYS A 317 -25.68 -6.17 0.23
CA LYS A 317 -26.11 -5.53 1.48
C LYS A 317 -25.70 -6.32 2.72
N ILE A 318 -25.73 -7.66 2.64
CA ILE A 318 -25.25 -8.53 3.74
C ILE A 318 -23.74 -8.36 3.90
N ILE A 319 -22.98 -8.44 2.81
CA ILE A 319 -21.52 -8.24 2.84
C ILE A 319 -21.17 -6.86 3.39
N GLU A 320 -21.81 -5.80 2.90
CA GLU A 320 -21.59 -4.44 3.40
C GLU A 320 -21.90 -4.36 4.89
N LYS A 321 -23.01 -4.92 5.38
CA LYS A 321 -23.32 -4.90 6.82
C LYS A 321 -22.32 -5.70 7.66
N GLU A 322 -21.89 -6.87 7.19
CA GLU A 322 -20.95 -7.73 7.92
C GLU A 322 -19.51 -7.23 7.88
N CYS A 323 -19.13 -6.57 6.79
CA CYS A 323 -17.76 -6.21 6.45
C CYS A 323 -17.50 -4.70 6.47
N SER A 324 -18.53 -3.89 6.72
CA SER A 324 -18.34 -2.48 7.07
C SER A 324 -17.39 -2.43 8.25
N THR A 325 -16.17 -2.00 7.99
CA THR A 325 -15.21 -1.70 9.02
C THR A 325 -15.85 -0.67 9.96
N LYS A 326 -15.68 -0.83 11.27
CA LYS A 326 -15.74 0.36 12.12
C LYS A 326 -14.73 1.32 11.48
N SER A 327 -15.19 2.48 11.02
CA SER A 327 -14.33 3.43 10.32
C SER A 327 -13.07 3.63 11.13
N ASP A 328 -11.91 3.47 10.50
CA ASP A 328 -10.63 3.77 11.14
C ASP A 328 -10.74 5.16 11.77
N SER A 329 -10.56 5.25 13.09
CA SER A 329 -10.66 6.52 13.81
C SER A 329 -9.68 7.54 13.24
N ASP A 330 -8.54 7.07 12.73
CA ASP A 330 -7.51 7.90 12.10
C ASP A 330 -8.01 8.55 10.80
N MET A 331 -9.06 8.01 10.18
CA MET A 331 -9.63 8.47 8.91
C MET A 331 -10.95 9.24 9.11
N TYR A 332 -11.42 9.43 10.34
CA TYR A 332 -12.69 10.12 10.61
C TYR A 332 -12.65 11.60 10.23
N PHE A 333 -11.47 12.22 10.25
CA PHE A 333 -11.29 13.62 9.84
C PHE A 333 -11.72 13.86 8.38
N ILE A 334 -11.74 12.83 7.52
CA ILE A 334 -12.20 12.94 6.14
C ILE A 334 -13.64 13.47 6.06
N LYS A 335 -14.49 13.16 7.06
CA LYS A 335 -15.87 13.67 7.14
C LYS A 335 -15.95 15.17 7.45
N GLN A 336 -14.85 15.77 7.89
CA GLN A 336 -14.74 17.18 8.24
C GLN A 336 -14.09 18.00 7.11
N LEU A 337 -13.66 17.36 6.02
CA LEU A 337 -13.02 18.03 4.89
C LEU A 337 -14.07 18.79 4.08
N GLU A 338 -13.77 20.04 3.74
CA GLU A 338 -14.63 20.87 2.89
C GLU A 338 -14.39 20.54 1.41
N LEU A 339 -15.16 19.65 0.79
CA LEU A 339 -14.86 19.15 -0.57
C LEU A 339 -15.06 20.17 -1.71
N GLY A 340 -15.50 21.40 -1.41
CA GLY A 340 -15.68 22.47 -2.39
C GLY A 340 -16.53 22.05 -3.58
N ASP A 341 -16.06 22.35 -4.80
CA ASP A 341 -16.72 21.98 -6.06
C ASP A 341 -16.87 20.46 -6.26
N CYS A 342 -16.09 19.66 -5.51
CA CYS A 342 -16.13 18.21 -5.56
C CYS A 342 -17.14 17.56 -4.58
N GLU A 343 -17.83 18.34 -3.75
CA GLU A 343 -18.86 17.84 -2.82
C GLU A 343 -19.95 17.03 -3.56
N LEU A 344 -20.43 17.55 -4.70
CA LEU A 344 -21.42 16.85 -5.53
C LEU A 344 -20.86 15.61 -6.21
N THR A 345 -19.58 15.59 -6.53
CA THR A 345 -18.90 14.43 -7.13
C THR A 345 -18.85 13.27 -6.15
N PHE A 346 -18.56 13.55 -4.88
CA PHE A 346 -18.43 12.55 -3.83
C PHE A 346 -19.70 12.31 -3.02
N LYS A 347 -20.83 12.94 -3.39
CA LYS A 347 -22.13 12.69 -2.76
C LYS A 347 -22.51 11.21 -2.82
N GLY A 348 -22.66 10.57 -1.66
CA GLY A 348 -22.97 9.14 -1.54
C GLY A 348 -21.75 8.22 -1.61
N ILE A 349 -20.54 8.76 -1.70
CA ILE A 349 -19.27 8.04 -1.64
C ILE A 349 -18.70 8.16 -0.24
N ASN A 350 -18.43 7.03 0.41
CA ASN A 350 -17.78 7.02 1.72
C ASN A 350 -16.25 7.08 1.55
N LEU A 351 -15.71 8.30 1.48
CA LEU A 351 -14.27 8.53 1.32
C LEU A 351 -13.45 8.01 2.50
N THR A 352 -13.99 8.05 3.72
CA THR A 352 -13.35 7.43 4.90
C THR A 352 -13.13 5.94 4.66
N LEU A 353 -14.17 5.21 4.23
CA LEU A 353 -14.07 3.77 3.94
C LEU A 353 -13.09 3.51 2.78
N PHE A 354 -13.09 4.37 1.77
CA PHE A 354 -12.19 4.26 0.62
C PHE A 354 -10.72 4.32 1.04
N PHE A 355 -10.30 5.40 1.72
CA PHE A 355 -8.89 5.58 2.12
C PHE A 355 -8.48 4.63 3.25
N SER A 356 -9.40 4.26 4.16
CA SER A 356 -9.14 3.16 5.11
C SER A 356 -8.86 1.86 4.37
N GLY A 357 -9.60 1.56 3.30
CA GLY A 357 -9.37 0.40 2.44
C GLY A 357 -7.98 0.43 1.80
N GLU A 358 -7.61 1.54 1.17
CA GLU A 358 -6.28 1.69 0.57
C GLU A 358 -5.15 1.54 1.60
N LYS A 359 -5.34 2.07 2.82
CA LYS A 359 -4.39 1.93 3.93
C LYS A 359 -4.26 0.46 4.35
N LEU A 360 -5.38 -0.23 4.52
CA LEU A 360 -5.47 -1.65 4.88
C LEU A 360 -4.74 -2.54 3.86
N ASP A 361 -4.99 -2.31 2.57
CA ASP A 361 -4.41 -3.08 1.48
C ASP A 361 -2.97 -2.63 1.15
N GLY A 362 -2.41 -1.65 1.88
CA GLY A 362 -1.03 -1.18 1.69
C GLY A 362 -0.78 -0.43 0.38
N VAL A 363 -1.83 0.16 -0.21
CA VAL A 363 -1.77 0.90 -1.48
C VAL A 363 -2.03 2.40 -1.35
N LEU A 364 -2.34 2.89 -0.14
CA LEU A 364 -2.51 4.33 0.13
C LEU A 364 -1.20 5.07 -0.09
N SER A 365 -1.23 6.09 -0.95
CA SER A 365 -0.07 6.93 -1.27
C SER A 365 -0.50 8.40 -1.37
N PRO A 366 0.36 9.37 -0.99
CA PRO A 366 0.04 10.80 -1.00
C PRO A 366 0.11 11.39 -2.41
N HIS A 367 -0.78 10.97 -3.30
CA HIS A 367 -0.77 11.43 -4.69
C HIS A 367 -1.17 12.90 -4.84
N LYS A 368 -0.52 13.58 -5.80
CA LYS A 368 -0.82 14.95 -6.20
C LYS A 368 -1.55 14.98 -7.55
N ILE A 369 -2.15 16.13 -7.86
CA ILE A 369 -2.55 16.42 -9.24
C ILE A 369 -1.29 16.33 -10.11
N PRO A 370 -1.33 15.66 -11.28
CA PRO A 370 -0.17 15.55 -12.14
C PRO A 370 0.35 16.93 -12.53
N PHE A 371 1.67 17.11 -12.51
CA PHE A 371 2.28 18.30 -13.08
C PHE A 371 2.08 18.34 -14.60
N LEU A 372 2.05 19.55 -15.16
CA LEU A 372 1.79 19.78 -16.58
C LEU A 372 2.77 19.02 -17.50
N THR A 373 4.08 19.15 -17.27
CA THR A 373 5.08 18.56 -18.16
C THR A 373 5.02 17.02 -18.18
N PRO A 374 5.01 16.29 -17.04
CA PRO A 374 4.82 14.83 -17.04
C PRO A 374 3.51 14.40 -17.71
N LEU A 375 2.41 15.14 -17.49
CA LEU A 375 1.13 14.88 -18.12
C LEU A 375 1.23 15.01 -19.65
N LEU A 376 1.82 16.10 -20.17
CA LEU A 376 2.01 16.29 -21.60
C LEU A 376 2.94 15.24 -22.22
N ILE A 377 3.98 14.80 -21.51
CA ILE A 377 4.86 13.71 -21.95
C ILE A 377 4.06 12.42 -22.10
N TYR A 378 3.29 12.05 -21.07
CA TYR A 378 2.43 10.87 -21.11
C TYR A 378 1.46 10.92 -22.29
N ILE A 379 0.70 12.01 -22.41
CA ILE A 379 -0.27 12.22 -23.49
C ILE A 379 0.37 12.14 -24.87
N SER A 380 1.55 12.72 -25.03
CA SER A 380 2.29 12.70 -26.30
C SER A 380 2.80 11.30 -26.62
N SER A 381 3.18 10.52 -25.59
CA SER A 381 3.75 9.19 -25.77
C SER A 381 2.74 8.14 -26.23
N ILE A 382 1.48 8.27 -25.83
CA ILE A 382 0.41 7.31 -26.16
C ILE A 382 -0.27 7.58 -27.51
N GLN A 383 0.07 8.68 -28.19
CA GLN A 383 -0.45 8.96 -29.53
C GLN A 383 0.25 8.12 -30.60
N GLU A 384 -0.54 7.48 -31.47
CA GLU A 384 -0.09 6.57 -32.55
C GLU A 384 0.61 7.27 -33.74
N ALA A 385 1.04 8.53 -33.61
CA ALA A 385 1.71 9.25 -34.69
C ALA A 385 3.20 8.82 -34.84
N ASN A 386 3.68 8.66 -36.07
CA ASN A 386 5.11 8.48 -36.37
C ASN A 386 5.84 9.84 -36.42
N SER A 387 5.90 10.52 -35.28
CA SER A 387 6.56 11.83 -35.14
C SER A 387 7.27 11.95 -33.78
N SER A 388 8.12 12.98 -33.62
CA SER A 388 8.82 13.25 -32.35
C SER A 388 7.83 13.64 -31.24
N LEU A 389 8.21 13.49 -29.97
CA LEU A 389 7.34 13.83 -28.84
C LEU A 389 6.97 15.32 -28.87
N GLU A 390 7.91 16.19 -29.24
CA GLU A 390 7.63 17.61 -29.43
C GLU A 390 6.48 17.86 -30.43
N LYS A 391 6.48 17.16 -31.57
CA LYS A 391 5.43 17.32 -32.59
C LYS A 391 4.08 16.79 -32.08
N LYS A 392 4.07 15.62 -31.43
CA LYS A 392 2.86 15.05 -30.84
C LYS A 392 2.26 15.95 -29.75
N CYS A 393 3.10 16.53 -28.91
CA CYS A 393 2.69 17.50 -27.90
C CYS A 393 2.03 18.72 -28.53
N LYS A 394 2.67 19.32 -29.57
CA LYS A 394 2.11 20.47 -30.29
C LYS A 394 0.76 20.13 -30.92
N MET A 395 0.68 19.00 -31.61
CA MET A 395 -0.56 18.53 -32.22
C MET A 395 -1.68 18.32 -31.20
N PHE A 396 -1.36 17.78 -30.01
CA PHE A 396 -2.32 17.64 -28.93
C PHE A 396 -2.81 18.99 -28.43
N LEU A 397 -1.91 19.93 -28.15
CA LEU A 397 -2.28 21.26 -27.66
C LEU A 397 -3.13 22.02 -28.67
N GLU A 398 -2.83 21.90 -29.96
CA GLU A 398 -3.56 22.56 -31.05
C GLU A 398 -4.94 21.94 -31.35
N ASN A 399 -5.05 20.60 -31.30
CA ASN A 399 -6.24 19.90 -31.85
C ASN A 399 -6.99 19.03 -30.84
N GLY A 400 -6.33 18.53 -29.80
CA GLY A 400 -6.88 17.56 -28.85
C GLY A 400 -7.10 18.07 -27.43
N CYS A 401 -6.56 19.24 -27.09
CA CYS A 401 -6.56 19.77 -25.73
C CYS A 401 -7.95 20.20 -25.26
N ILE A 402 -8.76 20.77 -26.17
CA ILE A 402 -10.07 21.35 -25.85
C ILE A 402 -11.02 20.34 -25.19
N SER A 403 -11.00 19.08 -25.61
CA SER A 403 -11.84 18.02 -25.02
C SER A 403 -11.39 17.59 -23.62
N HIS A 404 -10.23 18.04 -23.16
CA HIS A 404 -9.63 17.73 -21.86
C HIS A 404 -9.58 18.93 -20.92
N LYS A 405 -10.18 20.07 -21.31
CA LYS A 405 -10.31 21.28 -20.49
C LYS A 405 -11.33 21.07 -19.37
N GLY A 406 -10.95 21.37 -18.14
CA GLY A 406 -11.72 21.13 -16.92
C GLY A 406 -11.24 19.89 -16.17
N PRO A 407 -11.27 18.67 -16.77
CA PRO A 407 -10.71 17.44 -16.17
C PRO A 407 -9.30 17.59 -15.62
N PHE A 408 -8.48 18.42 -16.25
CA PHE A 408 -7.08 18.68 -15.91
C PHE A 408 -6.85 20.19 -15.80
N PRO A 409 -7.07 20.80 -14.63
CA PRO A 409 -6.99 22.25 -14.47
C PRO A 409 -5.65 22.87 -14.91
N ASN A 410 -4.56 22.11 -14.75
CA ASN A 410 -3.22 22.50 -15.18
C ASN A 410 -3.06 22.57 -16.73
N LEU A 411 -3.94 21.93 -17.50
CA LEU A 411 -3.97 22.02 -18.97
C LEU A 411 -4.82 23.19 -19.47
N ASP A 412 -5.78 23.68 -18.67
CA ASP A 412 -6.82 24.60 -19.14
C ASP A 412 -6.29 25.85 -19.82
N LYS A 413 -5.26 26.48 -19.23
CA LYS A 413 -4.62 27.67 -19.78
C LYS A 413 -3.92 27.38 -21.10
N TYR A 414 -3.19 26.27 -21.18
CA TYR A 414 -2.49 25.85 -22.39
C TYR A 414 -3.47 25.52 -23.52
N CYS A 415 -4.58 24.86 -23.21
CA CYS A 415 -5.64 24.56 -24.17
C CYS A 415 -6.37 25.83 -24.65
N LYS A 416 -6.54 26.84 -23.81
CA LYS A 416 -7.28 28.06 -24.15
C LYS A 416 -6.47 28.99 -25.06
N ASP A 417 -5.21 29.17 -24.72
CA ASP A 417 -4.34 30.16 -25.37
C ASP A 417 -3.44 29.53 -26.45
N ASN A 418 -3.60 28.23 -26.72
CA ASN A 418 -2.79 27.43 -27.65
C ASN A 418 -1.28 27.58 -27.41
N TYR A 419 -0.89 27.63 -26.14
CA TYR A 419 0.52 27.69 -25.77
C TYR A 419 1.20 26.35 -26.07
N THR A 420 2.37 26.40 -26.68
CA THR A 420 3.14 25.21 -27.09
C THR A 420 4.59 25.25 -26.61
N ASP A 421 4.94 26.25 -25.81
CA ASP A 421 6.27 26.44 -25.24
C ASP A 421 6.69 25.25 -24.38
N GLU A 422 5.76 24.64 -23.64
CA GLU A 422 5.99 23.39 -22.89
C GLU A 422 6.23 22.16 -23.79
N CYS A 423 6.03 22.24 -25.10
CA CYS A 423 6.41 21.16 -26.02
C CYS A 423 7.85 21.29 -26.54
N ASN A 424 8.44 22.49 -26.48
CA ASN A 424 9.74 22.73 -27.07
C ASN A 424 10.83 21.92 -26.34
N LYS A 425 11.72 21.25 -27.08
CA LYS A 425 12.78 20.40 -26.50
C LYS A 425 12.24 19.29 -25.60
N MET A 426 11.01 18.83 -25.84
CA MET A 426 10.40 17.75 -25.05
C MET A 426 11.20 16.45 -25.19
N ASP A 427 11.68 16.12 -26.39
CA ASP A 427 12.50 14.93 -26.63
C ASP A 427 13.80 14.93 -25.78
N ASP A 428 14.48 16.08 -25.66
CA ASP A 428 15.68 16.23 -24.82
C ASP A 428 15.35 16.09 -23.33
N ARG A 429 14.26 16.72 -22.87
CA ARG A 429 13.80 16.64 -21.47
C ARG A 429 13.41 15.23 -21.07
N VAL A 430 12.75 14.50 -21.96
CA VAL A 430 12.40 13.09 -21.75
C VAL A 430 13.66 12.24 -21.67
N LYS A 431 14.62 12.44 -22.58
CA LYS A 431 15.89 11.69 -22.57
C LYS A 431 16.66 11.89 -21.26
N GLU A 432 16.74 13.13 -20.75
CA GLU A 432 17.37 13.43 -19.47
C GLU A 432 16.60 12.83 -18.29
N SER A 433 15.27 12.97 -18.28
CA SER A 433 14.40 12.43 -17.23
C SER A 433 14.48 10.90 -17.16
N CYS A 434 14.47 10.21 -18.31
CA CYS A 434 14.66 8.77 -18.39
C CYS A 434 16.01 8.34 -17.83
N LYS A 435 17.09 9.05 -18.18
CA LYS A 435 18.43 8.75 -17.68
C LYS A 435 18.50 8.91 -16.15
N ASN A 436 17.93 9.99 -15.62
CA ASN A 436 17.92 10.28 -14.19
C ASN A 436 17.05 9.26 -13.43
N LEU A 437 15.82 9.00 -13.90
CA LEU A 437 14.92 8.02 -13.29
C LEU A 437 15.55 6.63 -13.27
N ASN A 438 16.08 6.16 -14.41
CA ASN A 438 16.74 4.86 -14.49
C ASN A 438 17.91 4.76 -13.51
N LYS A 439 18.79 5.79 -13.50
CA LYS A 439 19.92 5.84 -12.56
C LYS A 439 19.44 5.82 -11.11
N THR A 440 18.46 6.62 -10.75
CA THR A 440 17.94 6.68 -9.37
C THR A 440 17.35 5.35 -8.94
N LEU A 441 16.55 4.70 -9.78
CA LEU A 441 16.00 3.37 -9.47
C LEU A 441 17.09 2.30 -9.34
N TRP A 442 18.15 2.40 -10.16
CA TRP A 442 19.35 1.56 -10.05
C TRP A 442 20.10 1.77 -8.73
N ASP A 443 20.39 3.03 -8.38
CA ASP A 443 21.12 3.42 -7.17
C ASP A 443 20.35 2.99 -5.90
N LEU A 444 19.02 2.89 -6.00
CA LEU A 444 18.12 2.37 -4.98
C LEU A 444 18.10 0.83 -4.88
N GLY A 445 18.86 0.12 -5.70
CA GLY A 445 18.96 -1.34 -5.67
C GLY A 445 17.76 -2.08 -6.26
N LEU A 446 16.91 -1.40 -7.03
CA LEU A 446 15.72 -1.99 -7.66
C LEU A 446 16.05 -2.89 -8.86
N THR A 447 17.31 -3.24 -9.06
CA THR A 447 17.78 -4.20 -10.05
C THR A 447 17.66 -5.65 -9.59
N SER A 448 17.57 -5.86 -8.29
CA SER A 448 17.47 -7.20 -7.69
C SER A 448 16.02 -7.53 -7.33
N GLN A 449 15.62 -8.79 -7.56
CA GLN A 449 14.26 -9.28 -7.25
C GLN A 449 14.07 -9.62 -5.77
N ASN A 450 15.10 -9.48 -4.93
CA ASN A 450 15.08 -9.92 -3.52
C ASN A 450 14.45 -8.88 -2.58
N PHE A 451 13.25 -8.42 -2.94
CA PHE A 451 12.54 -7.35 -2.25
C PHE A 451 12.13 -7.72 -0.82
N TRP A 452 11.76 -8.98 -0.56
CA TRP A 452 11.42 -9.41 0.79
C TRP A 452 12.59 -9.28 1.76
N HIS A 453 13.81 -9.58 1.31
CA HIS A 453 15.01 -9.29 2.08
C HIS A 453 15.14 -7.78 2.35
N ILE A 454 14.94 -6.93 1.34
CA ILE A 454 14.99 -5.47 1.45
C ILE A 454 13.99 -4.92 2.49
N LEU A 455 12.74 -5.39 2.48
CA LEU A 455 11.69 -4.98 3.43
C LEU A 455 12.04 -5.25 4.90
N TRP A 456 12.51 -6.47 5.14
CA TRP A 456 12.61 -7.01 6.48
C TRP A 456 13.99 -6.75 7.10
N ASN A 457 15.04 -6.64 6.27
CA ASN A 457 16.40 -6.35 6.71
C ASN A 457 16.78 -4.86 6.65
N GLY A 458 15.89 -3.99 6.16
CA GLY A 458 15.99 -2.54 6.35
C GLY A 458 17.12 -1.86 5.58
N THR A 459 17.62 -2.48 4.50
CA THR A 459 18.75 -1.92 3.73
C THR A 459 18.35 -0.78 2.81
N ASN A 460 17.05 -0.60 2.52
CA ASN A 460 16.58 0.48 1.65
C ASN A 460 15.82 1.56 2.44
N ASN A 461 16.26 2.80 2.26
CA ASN A 461 15.69 4.01 2.84
C ASN A 461 14.56 4.60 1.96
N ILE A 462 13.82 3.77 1.21
CA ILE A 462 12.73 4.28 0.37
C ILE A 462 11.50 4.50 1.23
N THR A 463 10.97 5.70 1.12
CA THR A 463 9.86 6.23 1.90
C THR A 463 8.58 6.16 1.06
N MET A 464 7.40 6.15 1.69
CA MET A 464 6.14 6.18 0.94
C MET A 464 5.94 7.44 0.05
N PRO A 465 6.38 8.64 0.46
CA PRO A 465 6.43 9.82 -0.42
C PRO A 465 7.34 9.63 -1.63
N GLN A 466 8.54 9.06 -1.43
CA GLN A 466 9.41 8.71 -2.56
C GLN A 466 8.78 7.65 -3.47
N CYS A 467 8.06 6.69 -2.89
CA CYS A 467 7.25 5.72 -3.63
C CYS A 467 6.23 6.40 -4.54
N GLN A 468 5.54 7.43 -4.06
CA GLN A 468 4.61 8.21 -4.86
C GLN A 468 5.34 8.90 -6.04
N VAL A 469 6.40 9.67 -5.76
CA VAL A 469 7.18 10.39 -6.80
C VAL A 469 7.70 9.42 -7.87
N PHE A 470 8.33 8.33 -7.46
CA PHE A 470 8.90 7.37 -8.40
C PHE A 470 7.84 6.56 -9.13
N THR A 471 6.70 6.24 -8.50
CA THR A 471 5.60 5.51 -9.17
C THR A 471 4.92 6.38 -10.22
N GLU A 472 4.73 7.67 -9.95
CA GLU A 472 4.25 8.64 -10.93
C GLU A 472 5.25 8.81 -12.08
N GLY A 473 6.54 8.96 -11.77
CA GLY A 473 7.60 8.98 -12.77
C GLY A 473 7.62 7.71 -13.63
N CYS A 474 7.49 6.55 -13.02
CA CYS A 474 7.36 5.29 -13.73
C CYS A 474 6.13 5.28 -14.64
N THR A 475 4.98 5.77 -14.18
CA THR A 475 3.74 5.73 -14.97
C THR A 475 3.80 6.67 -16.16
N TYR A 476 4.14 7.94 -15.95
CA TYR A 476 4.12 8.95 -17.03
C TYR A 476 5.24 8.77 -18.05
N PHE A 477 6.33 8.10 -17.68
CA PHE A 477 7.48 7.90 -18.56
C PHE A 477 7.64 6.46 -19.09
N ASN A 478 6.78 5.51 -18.70
CA ASN A 478 6.90 4.09 -19.10
C ASN A 478 6.92 3.90 -20.63
N HIS A 479 6.13 4.70 -21.35
CA HIS A 479 5.99 4.62 -22.81
C HIS A 479 7.15 5.25 -23.58
N THR A 480 7.98 6.05 -22.92
CA THR A 480 9.09 6.79 -23.57
C THR A 480 10.46 6.30 -23.14
N CYS A 481 10.60 5.82 -21.91
CA CYS A 481 11.86 5.34 -21.38
C CYS A 481 12.05 3.84 -21.64
N ASN A 482 12.94 3.49 -22.57
CA ASN A 482 13.31 2.10 -22.78
C ASN A 482 14.04 1.53 -21.56
N GLY A 483 13.63 0.34 -21.09
CA GLY A 483 14.35 -0.44 -20.08
C GLY A 483 14.04 -0.11 -18.62
N ILE A 484 13.10 0.79 -18.32
CA ILE A 484 12.71 1.07 -16.92
C ILE A 484 11.55 0.18 -16.43
N GLN A 485 10.88 -0.55 -17.31
CA GLN A 485 9.66 -1.28 -16.99
C GLN A 485 9.85 -2.29 -15.84
N GLU A 486 10.96 -3.03 -15.84
CA GLU A 486 11.26 -3.98 -14.76
C GLU A 486 11.55 -3.27 -13.44
N LEU A 487 12.35 -2.20 -13.47
CA LEU A 487 12.64 -1.38 -12.29
C LEU A 487 11.36 -0.77 -11.69
N CYS A 488 10.43 -0.34 -12.54
CA CYS A 488 9.14 0.20 -12.13
C CYS A 488 8.24 -0.85 -11.47
N LYS A 489 8.24 -2.09 -11.97
CA LYS A 489 7.54 -3.21 -11.30
C LYS A 489 8.16 -3.54 -9.95
N ASN A 490 9.49 -3.49 -9.87
CA ASN A 490 10.25 -3.69 -8.63
C ASN A 490 9.92 -2.58 -7.61
N LEU A 491 9.84 -1.33 -8.06
CA LEU A 491 9.38 -0.21 -7.26
C LEU A 491 7.95 -0.41 -6.74
N GLN A 492 6.98 -0.75 -7.61
CA GLN A 492 5.59 -0.94 -7.21
C GLN A 492 5.45 -2.03 -6.14
N THR A 493 6.13 -3.15 -6.35
CA THR A 493 6.18 -4.25 -5.37
C THR A 493 6.80 -3.78 -4.06
N LEU A 494 7.85 -2.97 -4.15
CA LEU A 494 8.51 -2.37 -2.98
C LEU A 494 7.55 -1.52 -2.16
N CYS A 495 6.89 -0.57 -2.83
CA CYS A 495 5.97 0.37 -2.22
C CYS A 495 4.77 -0.34 -1.61
N TYR A 496 4.25 -1.35 -2.30
CA TYR A 496 3.17 -2.19 -1.79
C TYR A 496 3.53 -2.89 -0.47
N GLY A 497 4.69 -3.54 -0.43
CA GLY A 497 5.14 -4.21 0.79
C GLY A 497 5.46 -3.23 1.93
N LEU A 498 5.95 -2.02 1.61
CA LEU A 498 6.16 -0.95 2.59
C LEU A 498 4.83 -0.48 3.19
N GLY A 499 3.79 -0.30 2.36
CA GLY A 499 2.45 0.05 2.80
C GLY A 499 1.87 -0.98 3.76
N ILE A 500 1.94 -2.27 3.40
CA ILE A 500 1.49 -3.38 4.26
C ILE A 500 2.23 -3.38 5.61
N LYS A 501 3.57 -3.28 5.58
CA LYS A 501 4.40 -3.26 6.78
C LYS A 501 4.02 -2.08 7.68
N ARG A 502 3.83 -0.90 7.10
CA ARG A 502 3.46 0.32 7.84
C ARG A 502 2.11 0.19 8.51
N TYR A 503 1.10 -0.32 7.82
CA TYR A 503 -0.22 -0.54 8.38
C TYR A 503 -0.17 -1.46 9.61
N ASN A 504 0.52 -2.60 9.51
CA ASN A 504 0.66 -3.55 10.62
C ASN A 504 1.42 -2.95 11.81
N LEU A 505 2.46 -2.15 11.56
CA LEU A 505 3.21 -1.48 12.64
C LEU A 505 2.38 -0.39 13.33
N ASN A 506 1.49 0.29 12.60
CA ASN A 506 0.54 1.24 13.19
C ASN A 506 -0.48 0.56 14.10
N ASP A 507 -1.07 -0.56 13.65
CA ASP A 507 -1.99 -1.36 14.47
C ASP A 507 -1.30 -1.85 15.76
N PHE A 508 -0.07 -2.37 15.63
CA PHE A 508 0.72 -2.78 16.79
C PHE A 508 0.95 -1.61 17.77
N TRP A 509 1.27 -0.43 17.24
CA TRP A 509 1.53 0.75 18.04
C TRP A 509 0.28 1.28 18.74
N GLN A 510 -0.87 1.31 18.06
CA GLN A 510 -2.13 1.69 18.67
C GLN A 510 -2.46 0.79 19.86
N LYS A 511 -2.30 -0.54 19.71
CA LYS A 511 -2.47 -1.50 20.81
C LYS A 511 -1.48 -1.26 21.96
N LEU A 512 -0.27 -0.80 21.65
CA LEU A 512 0.72 -0.43 22.66
C LEU A 512 0.33 0.83 23.43
N GLN A 513 -0.15 1.86 22.73
CA GLN A 513 -0.65 3.08 23.36
C GLN A 513 -1.83 2.82 24.30
N GLU A 514 -2.76 1.95 23.92
CA GLU A 514 -3.91 1.58 24.77
C GLU A 514 -3.48 0.94 26.11
N LYS A 515 -2.33 0.26 26.13
CA LYS A 515 -1.77 -0.36 27.34
C LYS A 515 -0.87 0.58 28.15
N LEU A 516 -0.31 1.61 27.52
CA LEU A 516 0.58 2.55 28.18
C LEU A 516 -0.22 3.55 29.03
N PRO A 517 0.20 3.84 30.28
CA PRO A 517 -0.42 4.90 31.06
C PRO A 517 -0.37 6.24 30.33
N SER A 518 -1.52 6.91 30.21
CA SER A 518 -1.65 8.19 29.51
C SER A 518 -0.70 9.24 30.08
N GLY A 519 0.19 9.79 29.24
CA GLY A 519 1.05 10.94 29.56
C GLY A 519 2.56 10.67 29.62
N HIS A 520 3.00 9.41 29.73
CA HIS A 520 4.38 9.04 30.12
C HIS A 520 5.32 8.59 28.99
N PHE A 521 4.88 8.51 27.73
CA PHE A 521 5.74 8.03 26.65
C PHE A 521 6.08 9.13 25.64
N ASN A 522 7.37 9.44 25.52
CA ASN A 522 7.96 10.22 24.44
C ASN A 522 9.29 9.55 24.07
N ILE A 523 9.47 9.15 22.80
CA ILE A 523 10.70 8.48 22.33
C ILE A 523 11.95 9.34 22.57
N PHE A 524 11.82 10.67 22.59
CA PHE A 524 12.96 11.58 22.79
C PHE A 524 13.34 11.81 24.26
N ASN A 525 12.52 11.41 25.24
CA ASN A 525 12.88 11.46 26.66
C ASN A 525 13.58 10.15 27.09
N GLN A 526 14.76 9.90 26.52
CA GLN A 526 15.59 8.71 26.82
C GLN A 526 16.02 8.59 28.30
N GLN A 527 15.92 9.65 29.10
CA GLN A 527 16.20 9.58 30.54
C GLN A 527 15.05 8.94 31.35
N GLU A 528 13.79 9.03 30.89
CA GLU A 528 12.66 8.28 31.47
C GLU A 528 12.62 6.80 30.99
N LEU A 529 13.38 6.47 29.93
CA LEU A 529 13.64 5.09 29.49
C LEU A 529 14.58 4.31 30.43
N SER A 530 15.01 4.90 31.56
CA SER A 530 15.56 4.12 32.69
C SER A 530 14.53 3.11 33.24
N ASP A 531 13.23 3.35 33.01
CA ASP A 531 12.11 2.42 33.20
C ASP A 531 11.81 1.54 31.97
N SER A 532 12.80 1.34 31.09
CA SER A 532 12.69 0.51 29.88
C SER A 532 12.11 -0.89 30.15
N SER A 533 12.26 -1.43 31.36
CA SER A 533 11.64 -2.69 31.81
C SER A 533 10.11 -2.72 31.61
N ASN A 534 9.41 -1.60 31.84
CA ASN A 534 7.95 -1.51 31.71
C ASN A 534 7.52 -1.53 30.24
N LEU A 535 8.21 -0.81 29.36
CA LEU A 535 7.89 -0.82 27.93
C LEU A 535 8.18 -2.18 27.29
N TYR A 536 9.34 -2.77 27.59
CA TYR A 536 9.66 -4.13 27.14
C TYR A 536 8.63 -5.14 27.61
N ARG A 537 8.13 -5.00 28.84
CA ARG A 537 7.04 -5.81 29.36
C ARG A 537 5.78 -5.63 28.51
N TYR A 538 5.35 -4.41 28.20
CA TYR A 538 4.17 -4.19 27.37
C TYR A 538 4.31 -4.72 25.94
N ILE A 539 5.47 -4.51 25.30
CA ILE A 539 5.77 -5.09 23.98
C ILE A 539 5.70 -6.63 24.04
N SER A 540 6.29 -7.23 25.07
CA SER A 540 6.29 -8.69 25.26
C SER A 540 4.88 -9.23 25.53
N GLU A 541 4.07 -8.53 26.33
CA GLU A 541 2.66 -8.87 26.55
C GLU A 541 1.82 -8.75 25.27
N LEU A 542 2.08 -7.72 24.44
CA LEU A 542 1.42 -7.60 23.15
C LEU A 542 1.81 -8.76 22.23
N CYS A 543 3.09 -9.09 22.15
CA CYS A 543 3.53 -10.22 21.34
C CYS A 543 2.95 -11.54 21.84
N ALA A 544 2.87 -11.76 23.15
CA ALA A 544 2.24 -12.95 23.71
C ALA A 544 0.74 -13.08 23.36
N ASN A 545 0.03 -11.95 23.29
CA ASN A 545 -1.43 -11.93 23.08
C ASN A 545 -1.84 -11.79 21.61
N TYR A 546 -1.07 -11.07 20.81
CA TYR A 546 -1.42 -10.63 19.45
C TYR A 546 -0.39 -11.06 18.39
N GLY A 547 0.72 -11.68 18.77
CA GLY A 547 1.73 -12.17 17.82
C GLY A 547 1.18 -13.21 16.84
N GLU A 548 0.06 -13.86 17.16
CA GLU A 548 -0.64 -14.79 16.26
C GLU A 548 -1.71 -14.14 15.39
N ASP A 549 -1.89 -12.81 15.44
CA ASP A 549 -2.97 -12.15 14.67
C ASP A 549 -2.74 -12.25 13.15
N ASN A 550 -1.49 -12.23 12.70
CA ASN A 550 -1.09 -12.44 11.30
C ASN A 550 0.41 -12.79 11.18
N GLU A 551 0.87 -13.16 9.98
CA GLU A 551 2.25 -13.58 9.75
C GLU A 551 3.28 -12.46 9.92
N ILE A 552 2.88 -11.20 9.73
CA ILE A 552 3.74 -10.03 9.88
C ILE A 552 4.03 -9.78 11.34
N LEU A 553 2.99 -9.72 12.19
CA LEU A 553 3.15 -9.58 13.64
C LEU A 553 3.86 -10.80 14.23
N PHE A 554 3.61 -12.01 13.70
CA PHE A 554 4.32 -13.21 14.12
C PHE A 554 5.82 -13.08 13.88
N LYS A 555 6.24 -12.75 12.64
CA LYS A 555 7.66 -12.51 12.31
C LYS A 555 8.26 -11.39 13.15
N TRP A 556 7.50 -10.32 13.36
CA TRP A 556 7.97 -9.17 14.08
C TRP A 556 8.22 -9.49 15.56
N CYS A 557 7.32 -10.24 16.20
CA CYS A 557 7.45 -10.71 17.57
C CYS A 557 8.52 -11.81 17.78
N LEU A 558 9.00 -12.44 16.70
CA LEU A 558 10.16 -13.33 16.73
C LEU A 558 11.50 -12.58 16.72
N TYR A 559 11.50 -11.27 16.44
CA TYR A 559 12.72 -10.50 16.28
C TYR A 559 13.26 -10.01 17.65
N PRO A 560 14.59 -9.98 17.88
CA PRO A 560 15.67 -10.31 16.95
C PRO A 560 15.83 -11.80 16.66
N THR A 561 16.25 -12.11 15.43
CA THR A 561 16.72 -13.43 15.06
C THR A 561 17.98 -13.80 15.86
N PRO A 562 18.06 -15.03 16.39
CA PRO A 562 19.15 -15.52 17.21
C PRO A 562 20.60 -15.13 16.83
N THR A 563 20.93 -15.05 15.54
CA THR A 563 22.27 -14.68 15.05
C THR A 563 22.67 -13.21 15.31
N GLN A 564 21.77 -12.38 15.84
CA GLN A 564 22.02 -10.99 16.26
C GLN A 564 21.75 -10.80 17.77
N ILE A 565 21.70 -11.89 18.55
CA ILE A 565 21.44 -11.82 19.99
C ILE A 565 22.60 -11.12 20.68
N THR A 566 22.35 -9.87 21.05
CA THR A 566 22.82 -9.38 22.34
C THR A 566 21.67 -8.94 23.25
N SER A 567 20.44 -8.65 22.78
CA SER A 567 19.30 -8.37 23.68
C SER A 567 17.93 -8.20 22.98
N ILE A 568 16.83 -8.34 23.75
CA ILE A 568 15.47 -7.80 23.48
C ILE A 568 15.52 -6.29 23.12
N THR A 569 16.59 -5.59 23.51
CA THR A 569 16.91 -4.21 23.10
C THR A 569 16.78 -4.00 21.59
N ASN A 570 17.09 -5.01 20.76
CA ASN A 570 17.07 -4.89 19.30
C ASN A 570 15.66 -4.77 18.69
N LEU A 571 14.61 -5.33 19.32
CA LEU A 571 13.23 -5.19 18.83
C LEU A 571 12.73 -3.75 19.02
N PHE A 572 13.02 -3.19 20.19
CA PHE A 572 12.68 -1.81 20.52
C PHE A 572 13.50 -0.81 19.68
N GLU A 573 14.79 -1.02 19.52
CA GLU A 573 15.63 -0.20 18.64
C GLU A 573 15.11 -0.20 17.20
N LYS A 574 14.68 -1.37 16.69
CA LYS A 574 14.09 -1.47 15.35
C LYS A 574 12.72 -0.80 15.28
N LEU A 575 11.89 -0.91 16.32
CA LEU A 575 10.63 -0.18 16.42
C LEU A 575 10.88 1.33 16.35
N ILE A 576 11.81 1.84 17.17
CA ILE A 576 12.24 3.24 17.17
C ILE A 576 12.76 3.63 15.80
N HIS A 577 13.66 2.84 15.19
CA HIS A 577 14.21 3.14 13.88
C HIS A 577 13.12 3.29 12.80
N ASN A 578 12.14 2.37 12.77
CA ASN A 578 11.02 2.47 11.83
C ASN A 578 10.16 3.71 12.10
N PHE A 579 9.91 4.08 13.36
CA PHE A 579 9.14 5.28 13.70
C PHE A 579 9.89 6.58 13.44
N LEU A 580 11.19 6.64 13.77
CA LEU A 580 12.05 7.79 13.50
C LEU A 580 12.18 8.03 11.99
N SER A 581 12.33 6.98 11.19
CA SER A 581 12.33 7.12 9.73
C SER A 581 11.04 7.80 9.25
N ARG A 582 9.89 7.37 9.78
CA ARG A 582 8.58 7.95 9.41
C ARG A 582 8.38 9.37 9.94
N TYR A 583 8.88 9.66 11.15
CA TYR A 583 8.92 11.01 11.71
C TYR A 583 9.72 11.94 10.78
N ASN A 584 10.93 11.54 10.41
CA ASN A 584 11.82 12.33 9.55
C ASN A 584 11.19 12.57 8.16
N ASP A 585 10.48 11.57 7.63
CA ASP A 585 9.75 11.72 6.37
C ASP A 585 8.63 12.75 6.48
N LEU A 586 7.81 12.62 7.52
CA LEU A 586 6.70 13.53 7.76
C LEU A 586 7.20 14.97 8.02
N GLU A 587 8.28 15.12 8.78
CA GLU A 587 8.94 16.41 9.04
C GLU A 587 9.47 17.06 7.76
N ARG A 588 10.15 16.28 6.91
CA ARG A 588 10.63 16.74 5.62
C ARG A 588 9.46 17.21 4.75
N ASP A 589 8.40 16.40 4.69
CA ASP A 589 7.28 16.65 3.79
C ASP A 589 6.41 17.82 4.26
N PHE A 590 6.25 18.06 5.58
CA PHE A 590 5.54 19.24 6.09
C PHE A 590 6.05 20.54 5.49
N ASN A 591 7.36 20.70 5.35
CA ASN A 591 7.95 21.91 4.77
C ASN A 591 7.52 22.11 3.30
N TYR A 592 7.17 21.04 2.59
CA TYR A 592 6.66 21.12 1.21
C TYR A 592 5.14 21.21 1.15
N THR A 593 4.42 20.54 2.06
CA THR A 593 2.95 20.45 2.09
C THR A 593 2.29 21.67 2.73
N ILE A 594 3.01 22.50 3.48
CA ILE A 594 2.48 23.74 4.07
C ILE A 594 2.49 24.89 3.03
N ASP A 595 3.44 24.89 2.10
CA ASP A 595 3.58 25.93 1.08
C ASP A 595 2.64 25.73 -0.13
N GLU A 596 2.19 24.49 -0.36
CA GLU A 596 1.23 24.11 -1.42
C GLU A 596 -0.08 23.58 -0.80
N GLN A 597 -1.21 23.80 -1.47
CA GLN A 597 -2.50 23.29 -1.01
C GLN A 597 -2.57 21.76 -1.19
N PRO A 598 -2.67 20.95 -0.12
CA PRO A 598 -2.60 19.51 -0.24
C PRO A 598 -3.83 18.92 -0.93
N SER A 599 -3.60 17.87 -1.72
CA SER A 599 -4.67 17.08 -2.32
C SER A 599 -5.46 16.29 -1.26
N LEU A 600 -6.65 15.80 -1.62
CA LEU A 600 -7.43 14.91 -0.75
C LEU A 600 -6.67 13.61 -0.41
N ALA A 601 -5.90 13.04 -1.35
CA ALA A 601 -5.09 11.85 -1.10
C ALA A 601 -3.88 12.14 -0.20
N GLU A 602 -3.25 13.30 -0.36
CA GLU A 602 -2.20 13.77 0.55
C GLU A 602 -2.74 13.96 1.97
N CYS A 603 -3.90 14.61 2.11
CA CYS A 603 -4.56 14.78 3.40
C CYS A 603 -4.89 13.42 4.04
N ALA A 604 -5.50 12.50 3.28
CA ALA A 604 -5.79 11.13 3.73
C ALA A 604 -4.55 10.44 4.31
N TYR A 605 -3.43 10.53 3.60
CA TYR A 605 -2.18 9.89 4.01
C TYR A 605 -1.50 10.63 5.17
N TYR A 606 -1.17 11.92 5.03
CA TYR A 606 -0.35 12.62 6.02
C TYR A 606 -1.08 12.85 7.35
N VAL A 607 -2.39 13.09 7.35
CA VAL A 607 -3.15 13.22 8.61
C VAL A 607 -3.31 11.87 9.30
N SER A 608 -3.52 10.78 8.56
CA SER A 608 -3.49 9.43 9.15
C SER A 608 -2.12 9.12 9.75
N GLU A 609 -1.04 9.56 9.11
CA GLU A 609 0.31 9.38 9.63
C GLU A 609 0.58 10.21 10.87
N CYS A 610 0.10 11.45 10.89
CA CYS A 610 0.07 12.28 12.07
C CYS A 610 -0.65 11.62 13.23
N ASN A 611 -1.84 11.05 13.02
CA ASN A 611 -2.57 10.36 14.09
C ASN A 611 -1.77 9.18 14.64
N GLY A 612 -1.12 8.41 13.77
CA GLY A 612 -0.25 7.30 14.17
C GLY A 612 1.01 7.72 14.93
N LEU A 613 1.59 8.89 14.61
CA LEU A 613 2.87 9.35 15.15
C LEU A 613 2.77 10.39 16.28
N SER A 614 1.69 11.16 16.38
CA SER A 614 1.58 12.27 17.35
C SER A 614 1.61 11.81 18.81
N GLY A 615 1.16 10.56 19.07
CA GLY A 615 1.29 9.98 20.40
C GLY A 615 2.70 9.46 20.75
N LEU A 616 3.63 9.46 19.79
CA LEU A 616 5.05 9.11 19.98
C LEU A 616 5.94 10.35 20.11
N PHE A 617 5.63 11.37 19.31
CA PHE A 617 6.47 12.52 19.07
C PHE A 617 5.67 13.78 19.38
N LYS A 618 5.76 14.25 20.64
CA LYS A 618 4.96 15.38 21.14
C LYS A 618 5.21 16.67 20.36
N ASP A 619 6.42 16.85 19.85
CA ASP A 619 6.85 17.93 18.97
C ASP A 619 6.13 17.95 17.61
N LEU A 620 5.65 16.80 17.11
CA LEU A 620 4.79 16.76 15.93
C LEU A 620 3.39 17.36 16.17
N SER A 621 2.93 17.47 17.42
CA SER A 621 1.54 17.83 17.71
C SER A 621 1.13 19.16 17.07
N HIS A 622 2.03 20.15 17.06
CA HIS A 622 1.77 21.44 16.43
C HIS A 622 1.67 21.31 14.91
N ASN A 623 2.68 20.71 14.27
CA ASN A 623 2.71 20.52 12.81
C ASN A 623 1.53 19.68 12.31
N CYS A 624 1.20 18.60 13.03
CA CYS A 624 0.05 17.76 12.73
C CYS A 624 -1.29 18.48 12.91
N THR A 625 -1.42 19.32 13.93
CA THR A 625 -2.61 20.17 14.09
C THR A 625 -2.71 21.17 12.95
N THR A 626 -1.60 21.80 12.58
CA THR A 626 -1.53 22.72 11.44
C THR A 626 -1.91 22.05 10.13
N LEU A 627 -1.32 20.88 9.80
CA LEU A 627 -1.67 20.11 8.61
C LEU A 627 -3.15 19.71 8.61
N LYS A 628 -3.68 19.22 9.73
CA LYS A 628 -5.10 18.87 9.82
C LYS A 628 -5.99 20.08 9.55
N ASN A 629 -5.64 21.24 10.11
CA ASN A 629 -6.37 22.49 9.88
C ASN A 629 -6.26 22.97 8.43
N ILE A 630 -5.10 22.82 7.80
CA ILE A 630 -4.91 23.09 6.37
C ILE A 630 -5.85 22.17 5.61
N CYS A 631 -5.74 20.85 5.76
CA CYS A 631 -6.59 19.87 5.08
C CYS A 631 -8.09 20.12 5.21
N ILE A 632 -8.57 20.54 6.39
CA ILE A 632 -9.98 20.86 6.62
C ILE A 632 -10.42 22.07 5.79
N LYS A 633 -9.60 23.12 5.73
CA LYS A 633 -9.89 24.39 5.02
C LYS A 633 -9.54 24.33 3.52
N SER A 634 -8.62 23.46 3.14
CA SER A 634 -7.90 23.51 1.87
C SER A 634 -8.59 22.81 0.72
N ILE A 635 -9.86 22.42 0.82
CA ILE A 635 -10.55 21.85 -0.35
C ILE A 635 -11.70 22.78 -0.82
N GLY A 636 -12.04 23.83 -0.05
CA GLY A 636 -13.02 24.85 -0.41
C GLY A 636 -12.54 25.95 -1.37
N ASP A 637 -11.27 26.37 -1.30
CA ASP A 637 -10.81 27.63 -1.93
C ASP A 637 -9.80 27.46 -3.09
N GLY A 638 -9.39 26.24 -3.43
CA GLY A 638 -8.20 25.98 -4.28
C GLY A 638 -8.40 25.93 -5.79
N PHE A 639 -9.64 25.82 -6.28
CA PHE A 639 -9.90 25.62 -7.70
C PHE A 639 -10.13 26.92 -8.48
N GLY A 640 -10.09 28.09 -7.80
CA GLY A 640 -10.46 29.39 -8.39
C GLY A 640 -9.32 30.34 -8.77
N LYS A 641 -8.04 29.99 -8.57
CA LYS A 641 -6.92 30.88 -8.90
C LYS A 641 -5.71 30.14 -9.48
N PHE A 642 -5.77 29.82 -10.77
CA PHE A 642 -4.60 29.64 -11.63
C PHE A 642 -4.84 30.25 -13.01
#